data_AF-A0A6B2UT14-F1
#
_entry.id   AF-A0A6B2UT14-F1
#
_cell.length_a   1.000
_cell.length_b   1.000
_cell.length_c   1.000
_cell.angle_alpha   90.00
_cell.angle_beta   90.00
_cell.angle_gamma   90.00
#
_symmetry.space_group_name_H-M   'P 1'
#
loop_
_entity.id
_entity.type
_entity.pdbx_description
1 polymer ?
#
loop_
_entity_poly.entity_id
_entity_poly.type
_entity_poly.pdbx_seq_one_letter_code
_entity_poly.pdbx_strand_id
1 'polypeptide(L)'
;MTAVVTRLAALRREPTADPWHDPEAPLRFLEHVERLTEPEGLGLSPAEGALLVLLPFLHRVHYLRRAAAVAGVEPWSLAVPAGAGPARRRFEVFAEGHEALVRRARRDAEAEPVVGWWLFHRWLTRDQEFAEPESVGELLAELGECVAPLGGTLDAGRLAALLHGLRRGPDVCHPEHLHQLPDDERVRSGGGAQRVRFRRLALLATLAHGMAVEPAGLPDIVAEHVAVPYPVDVAGLRRVLAGATWGGTTELPVLRAECHHEAVVEALRAYTARLDELLHAIRATGLLPPSLPARLSSSGVLPGRGVFEGYARFRSDDRRFLSLAVGVELYKDRDLAVRELYQNALDACRYRRARSEYLDRTGALPTAYEGRIRFTQGEDEDGRRYVECEDNGVGMGEAELRGVFSHAGARFAEQAEFRLERARWEALDPPVRLYPNSRFGIGVLSYFMLAEEIRVTTCRMSAEGVPGPVLRASVCGPEHLFRIVREADKGTPGTKVRLYLREGVVAEEWSCVKVLEGVLGIAEFGTVAEEGRRRRVEWEAGRVRSADRAARRYESEDDASRIHSAGWTLPWSAGAEGAQVVWCQEGGALLVDGLVVAPARPSGVLAQDGSGLQGVVVNLRGPDAPERLSVDRQHVLDELGSSLAELLTRAVTAFAGTPPGFRLGSWFCDVLQASPALADVVGDALVSMGRELSSGGFVFGSAATGTFPLDVSLVSGRRPGGHHDMTRATGYAPDHIYLWRLLAHGREELLGPLAELCPDIRTERPLRRARATDQWLLLGADVDRRAVISWSRGAVFRDEELGSIARVAGLSRDALDSRLRALGYPWDRAPGDPLPRQRRPEREFKPRPDPRARPVSVGALAEFVRRRRLPVDAVAAELRGTGWDVPAKVVEWYRKAGSEPLLRLYSPESSVGMVPLDPEHKVPPGHIAAMSLALDLPTSEICRRLTAFGLDADGSGLPERPDKSWLKLLQLRGGKEPHWLPWGASLSPGDVLFRAFSASLRPIEVWRRLRSLGFAVPSPFPDDADPDDRFLLPGHSTGPAKPPADPIAYRDLFSHQSSWEQKRERVAKLRSYGFVVPVEFPAEPGPFDDHILTELRDERRLRTGDVVPFHFALPLARDLNISPAEVAAVLVRYRIPVSRTSLPDGMTFRDAAELARMHSTGRVREEEGFPLHYLQETALRQHRTIPDVVADLRALGFTVPDPADTIRAALARVPSA
;
A
#
# COMPACT_ATOMS: atom_id res chain seq x y z
N MET A 1 55.00 21.59 -46.39
CA MET A 1 54.29 21.76 -45.10
C MET A 1 53.93 23.22 -44.84
N THR A 2 54.90 24.16 -44.78
CA THR A 2 54.63 25.60 -44.56
C THR A 2 53.60 26.20 -45.54
N ALA A 3 53.68 25.88 -46.83
CA ALA A 3 52.69 26.31 -47.83
C ALA A 3 51.27 25.79 -47.53
N VAL A 4 51.15 24.54 -47.06
CA VAL A 4 49.87 23.91 -46.70
C VAL A 4 49.28 24.58 -45.45
N VAL A 5 50.10 24.82 -44.41
CA VAL A 5 49.67 25.53 -43.19
C VAL A 5 49.23 26.97 -43.50
N THR A 6 49.95 27.67 -44.38
CA THR A 6 49.58 29.03 -44.82
C THR A 6 48.23 29.04 -45.54
N ARG A 7 47.98 28.04 -46.40
CA ARG A 7 46.70 27.89 -47.08
C ARG A 7 45.57 27.51 -46.12
N LEU A 8 45.81 26.61 -45.17
CA LEU A 8 44.87 26.25 -44.10
C LEU A 8 44.48 27.46 -43.27
N ALA A 9 45.43 28.31 -42.90
CA ALA A 9 45.16 29.55 -42.18
C ALA A 9 44.23 30.49 -42.98
N ALA A 10 44.38 30.56 -44.31
CA ALA A 10 43.51 31.36 -45.18
C ALA A 10 42.09 30.77 -45.36
N LEU A 11 41.91 29.47 -45.15
CA LEU A 11 40.60 28.79 -45.23
C LEU A 11 39.83 28.83 -43.90
N ARG A 12 40.41 29.42 -42.84
CA ARG A 12 39.79 29.52 -41.52
C ARG A 12 38.55 30.42 -41.58
N ARG A 13 37.40 29.90 -41.15
CA ARG A 13 36.15 30.67 -40.98
C ARG A 13 35.74 30.65 -39.51
N GLU A 14 36.03 31.72 -38.78
CA GLU A 14 35.74 31.77 -37.34
C GLU A 14 34.32 32.27 -37.08
N PRO A 15 33.55 31.62 -36.19
CA PRO A 15 32.29 32.17 -35.72
C PRO A 15 32.54 33.44 -34.90
N THR A 16 31.80 34.51 -35.19
CA THR A 16 32.08 35.88 -34.69
C THR A 16 31.69 36.14 -33.24
N ALA A 17 31.31 35.12 -32.45
CA ALA A 17 30.80 35.31 -31.08
C ALA A 17 30.99 34.09 -30.14
N ASP A 18 31.85 33.14 -30.49
CA ASP A 18 32.06 31.92 -29.70
C ASP A 18 33.00 32.18 -28.50
N PRO A 19 32.50 32.11 -27.25
CA PRO A 19 33.32 32.36 -26.06
C PRO A 19 34.34 31.25 -25.76
N TRP A 20 34.08 30.02 -26.22
CA TRP A 20 34.93 28.84 -25.99
C TRP A 20 36.02 28.67 -27.05
N HIS A 21 35.99 29.48 -28.10
CA HIS A 21 36.98 29.45 -29.16
C HIS A 21 38.41 29.69 -28.63
N ASP A 22 39.28 28.70 -28.76
CA ASP A 22 40.71 28.83 -28.45
C ASP A 22 41.56 28.88 -29.74
N PRO A 23 42.18 30.02 -30.07
CA PRO A 23 43.01 30.14 -31.27
C PRO A 23 44.38 29.46 -31.12
N GLU A 24 44.85 29.20 -29.89
CA GLU A 24 46.18 28.64 -29.61
C GLU A 24 46.17 27.11 -29.50
N ALA A 25 45.00 26.48 -29.40
CA ALA A 25 44.87 25.03 -29.28
C ALA A 25 45.66 24.21 -30.33
N PRO A 26 45.71 24.58 -31.62
CA PRO A 26 46.50 23.84 -32.62
C PRO A 26 48.01 23.94 -32.38
N LEU A 27 48.48 25.05 -31.81
CA LEU A 27 49.89 25.25 -31.48
C LEU A 27 50.29 24.42 -30.26
N ARG A 28 49.45 24.37 -29.22
CA ARG A 28 49.68 23.50 -28.05
C ARG A 28 49.62 22.01 -28.44
N PHE A 29 48.71 21.65 -29.34
CA PHE A 29 48.68 20.29 -29.89
C PHE A 29 49.99 19.97 -30.63
N LEU A 30 50.50 20.86 -31.48
CA LEU A 30 51.79 20.68 -32.13
C LEU A 30 52.97 20.57 -31.13
N GLU A 31 52.99 21.40 -30.09
CA GLU A 31 53.99 21.34 -29.02
C GLU A 31 54.01 19.95 -28.34
N HIS A 32 52.85 19.35 -28.11
CA HIS A 32 52.79 18.02 -27.49
C HIS A 32 53.08 16.89 -28.46
N VAL A 33 52.83 17.07 -29.76
CA VAL A 33 53.37 16.18 -30.79
C VAL A 33 54.90 16.19 -30.72
N GLU A 34 55.53 17.37 -30.65
CA GLU A 34 56.99 17.50 -30.52
C GLU A 34 57.50 16.82 -29.25
N ARG A 35 56.92 17.14 -28.08
CA ARG A 35 57.31 16.53 -26.78
C ARG A 35 57.20 15.00 -26.78
N LEU A 36 56.12 14.45 -27.33
CA LEU A 36 55.93 13.00 -27.37
C LEU A 36 56.79 12.33 -28.44
N THR A 37 57.38 13.10 -29.36
CA THR A 37 58.26 12.60 -30.42
C THR A 37 59.75 12.83 -30.21
N GLU A 38 60.11 13.61 -29.19
CA GLU A 38 61.48 13.91 -28.77
C GLU A 38 62.33 12.67 -28.36
N PRO A 39 61.79 11.64 -27.67
CA PRO A 39 62.60 10.48 -27.28
C PRO A 39 63.12 9.66 -28.48
N GLU A 40 64.41 9.32 -28.48
CA GLU A 40 65.02 8.45 -29.51
C GLU A 40 64.32 7.06 -29.53
N GLY A 41 63.97 6.58 -30.73
CA GLY A 41 63.42 5.23 -30.93
C GLY A 41 62.02 5.15 -31.54
N LEU A 42 61.38 6.28 -31.88
CA LEU A 42 60.08 6.22 -32.57
C LEU A 42 60.22 5.83 -34.06
N GLY A 43 61.31 6.24 -34.72
CA GLY A 43 61.61 5.88 -36.12
C GLY A 43 60.54 6.31 -37.11
N LEU A 44 60.08 7.57 -37.03
CA LEU A 44 59.03 8.12 -37.89
C LEU A 44 59.50 8.29 -39.34
N SER A 45 58.67 7.92 -40.31
CA SER A 45 58.90 8.26 -41.72
C SER A 45 58.59 9.74 -41.99
N PRO A 46 59.14 10.36 -43.05
CA PRO A 46 58.78 11.74 -43.41
C PRO A 46 57.26 11.93 -43.63
N ALA A 47 56.56 10.92 -44.14
CA ALA A 47 55.10 10.91 -44.29
C ALA A 47 54.36 10.89 -42.93
N GLU A 48 54.83 10.10 -41.97
CA GLU A 48 54.29 10.07 -40.60
C GLU A 48 54.52 11.41 -39.89
N GLY A 49 55.72 11.99 -40.02
CA GLY A 49 56.04 13.31 -39.47
C GLY A 49 55.19 14.42 -40.10
N ALA A 50 54.97 14.38 -41.42
CA ALA A 50 54.12 15.34 -42.10
C ALA A 50 52.65 15.25 -41.63
N LEU A 51 52.12 14.05 -41.40
CA LEU A 51 50.78 13.86 -40.85
C LEU A 51 50.66 14.43 -39.44
N LEU A 52 51.61 14.13 -38.55
CA LEU A 52 51.59 14.62 -37.17
C LEU A 52 51.70 16.15 -37.07
N VAL A 53 52.48 16.78 -37.96
CA VAL A 53 52.63 18.25 -38.00
C VAL A 53 51.41 18.96 -38.59
N LEU A 54 50.78 18.37 -39.61
CA LEU A 54 49.65 19.00 -40.30
C LEU A 54 48.29 18.73 -39.61
N LEU A 55 48.16 17.60 -38.91
CA LEU A 55 46.90 17.18 -38.28
C LEU A 55 46.31 18.22 -37.31
N PRO A 56 47.08 18.92 -36.43
CA PRO A 56 46.52 19.95 -35.56
C PRO A 56 45.78 21.07 -36.32
N PHE A 57 46.36 21.52 -37.44
CA PHE A 57 45.78 22.57 -38.26
C PHE A 57 44.62 22.07 -39.13
N LEU A 58 44.75 20.85 -39.67
CA LEU A 58 43.67 20.19 -40.42
C LEU A 58 42.44 19.98 -39.54
N HIS A 59 42.62 19.44 -38.32
CA HIS A 59 41.56 19.28 -37.34
C HIS A 59 40.85 20.60 -37.06
N ARG A 60 41.62 21.67 -36.76
CA ARG A 60 41.03 22.96 -36.41
C ARG A 60 40.27 23.63 -37.55
N VAL A 61 40.85 23.65 -38.76
CA VAL A 61 40.19 24.28 -39.91
C VAL A 61 38.94 23.48 -40.30
N HIS A 62 39.01 22.16 -40.29
CA HIS A 62 37.86 21.29 -40.53
C HIS A 62 36.73 21.56 -39.53
N TYR A 63 37.07 21.62 -38.24
CA TYR A 63 36.14 21.96 -37.17
C TYR A 63 35.42 23.28 -37.41
N LEU A 64 36.18 24.34 -37.67
CA LEU A 64 35.65 25.69 -37.86
C LEU A 64 34.76 25.79 -39.11
N ARG A 65 35.11 25.10 -40.20
CA ARG A 65 34.27 25.03 -41.40
C ARG A 65 32.93 24.35 -41.12
N ARG A 66 32.94 23.23 -40.37
CA ARG A 66 31.71 22.52 -40.00
C ARG A 66 30.85 23.37 -39.07
N ALA A 67 31.46 24.00 -38.06
CA ALA A 67 30.75 24.94 -37.19
C ALA A 67 30.08 26.07 -37.99
N ALA A 68 30.77 26.64 -38.98
CA ALA A 68 30.22 27.66 -39.87
C ALA A 68 29.07 27.14 -40.76
N ALA A 69 29.14 25.90 -41.24
CA ALA A 69 28.10 25.29 -42.08
C ALA A 69 26.77 25.10 -41.36
N VAL A 70 26.81 24.85 -40.04
CA VAL A 70 25.62 24.71 -39.19
C VAL A 70 25.37 25.92 -38.29
N ALA A 71 26.02 27.06 -38.55
CA ALA A 71 25.88 28.27 -37.73
C ALA A 71 24.44 28.83 -37.66
N GLY A 72 23.59 28.48 -38.63
CA GLY A 72 22.16 28.83 -38.65
C GLY A 72 21.30 28.16 -37.56
N VAL A 73 21.89 27.36 -36.66
CA VAL A 73 21.20 26.85 -35.47
C VAL A 73 21.15 27.85 -34.32
N GLU A 74 21.74 29.04 -34.46
CA GLU A 74 21.74 30.11 -33.45
C GLU A 74 22.13 29.63 -32.04
N PRO A 75 23.39 29.17 -31.83
CA PRO A 75 23.85 28.60 -30.56
C PRO A 75 23.73 29.56 -29.36
N TRP A 76 23.69 30.86 -29.60
CA TRP A 76 23.60 31.89 -28.56
C TRP A 76 22.22 32.00 -27.90
N SER A 77 21.19 31.33 -28.44
CA SER A 77 19.83 31.32 -27.90
C SER A 77 19.39 29.90 -27.57
N LEU A 78 18.93 29.67 -26.34
CA LEU A 78 18.38 28.40 -25.86
C LEU A 78 16.83 28.41 -25.87
N ALA A 79 16.21 29.48 -26.36
CA ALA A 79 14.78 29.51 -26.62
C ALA A 79 14.39 28.57 -27.78
N VAL A 80 13.20 27.98 -27.70
CA VAL A 80 12.66 27.10 -28.76
C VAL A 80 11.80 27.94 -29.72
N PRO A 81 12.24 28.23 -30.96
CA PRO A 81 11.48 29.05 -31.89
C PRO A 81 10.42 28.24 -32.63
N ALA A 82 9.26 28.86 -32.90
CA ALA A 82 8.21 28.25 -33.70
C ALA A 82 8.67 28.13 -35.17
N GLY A 83 8.68 26.91 -35.72
CA GLY A 83 9.07 26.65 -37.10
C GLY A 83 10.58 26.43 -37.34
N ALA A 84 11.33 26.03 -36.31
CA ALA A 84 12.76 25.72 -36.39
C ALA A 84 13.11 24.77 -37.56
N GLY A 85 14.18 25.06 -38.29
CA GLY A 85 14.71 24.19 -39.35
C GLY A 85 15.23 22.83 -38.82
N PRO A 86 15.49 21.84 -39.70
CA PRO A 86 15.91 20.50 -39.28
C PRO A 86 17.16 20.46 -38.40
N ALA A 87 18.18 21.28 -38.69
CA ALA A 87 19.41 21.34 -37.92
C ALA A 87 19.19 21.90 -36.50
N ARG A 88 18.39 22.97 -36.37
CA ARG A 88 18.03 23.57 -35.06
C ARG A 88 17.25 22.59 -34.20
N ARG A 89 16.28 21.87 -34.76
CA ARG A 89 15.53 20.82 -34.03
C ARG A 89 16.44 19.72 -33.48
N ARG A 90 17.45 19.27 -34.24
CA ARG A 90 18.42 18.28 -33.75
C ARG A 90 19.27 18.82 -32.60
N PHE A 91 19.63 20.10 -32.64
CA PHE A 91 20.34 20.76 -31.54
C PHE A 91 19.44 20.90 -30.29
N GLU A 92 18.17 21.25 -30.46
CA GLU A 92 17.19 21.34 -29.36
C GLU A 92 16.99 19.99 -28.66
N VAL A 93 16.79 18.91 -29.42
CA VAL A 93 16.69 17.55 -28.87
C VAL A 93 17.96 17.16 -28.09
N PHE A 94 19.14 17.60 -28.54
CA PHE A 94 20.38 17.39 -27.79
C PHE A 94 20.41 18.23 -26.49
N ALA A 95 19.94 19.48 -26.54
CA ALA A 95 19.88 20.39 -25.40
C ALA A 95 18.86 19.95 -24.33
N GLU A 96 17.78 19.25 -24.72
CA GLU A 96 16.81 18.64 -23.78
C GLU A 96 17.48 17.69 -22.78
N GLY A 97 18.54 16.99 -23.19
CA GLY A 97 19.35 16.14 -22.30
C GLY A 97 20.06 16.90 -21.16
N HIS A 98 20.05 18.24 -21.19
CA HIS A 98 20.68 19.13 -20.22
C HIS A 98 19.68 20.15 -19.63
N GLU A 99 18.42 19.77 -19.46
CA GLU A 99 17.30 20.66 -19.10
C GLU A 99 17.57 21.57 -17.89
N ALA A 100 18.16 21.03 -16.82
CA ALA A 100 18.46 21.81 -15.60
C ALA A 100 19.49 22.92 -15.86
N LEU A 101 20.51 22.65 -16.69
CA LEU A 101 21.50 23.64 -17.08
C LEU A 101 20.89 24.69 -18.01
N VAL A 102 20.12 24.26 -19.00
CA VAL A 102 19.42 25.15 -19.95
C VAL A 102 18.48 26.10 -19.22
N ARG A 103 17.68 25.59 -18.27
CA ARG A 103 16.74 26.40 -17.49
C ARG A 103 17.44 27.49 -16.68
N ARG A 104 18.56 27.15 -16.01
CA ARG A 104 19.36 28.14 -15.27
C ARG A 104 19.95 29.19 -16.20
N ALA A 105 20.54 28.75 -17.32
CA ALA A 105 21.18 29.64 -18.27
C ALA A 105 20.18 30.62 -18.90
N ARG A 106 18.95 30.18 -19.24
CA ARG A 106 17.89 31.07 -19.78
C ARG A 106 17.42 32.18 -18.82
N ARG A 107 17.76 32.10 -17.53
CA ARG A 107 17.45 33.16 -16.55
C ARG A 107 18.57 34.19 -16.43
N ASP A 108 19.75 33.91 -16.98
CA ASP A 108 20.92 34.77 -16.95
C ASP A 108 21.33 35.08 -18.40
N ALA A 109 21.02 36.30 -18.84
CA ALA A 109 21.24 36.75 -20.21
C ALA A 109 22.72 36.69 -20.65
N GLU A 110 23.66 36.76 -19.71
CA GLU A 110 25.09 36.65 -20.00
C GLU A 110 25.54 35.18 -20.08
N ALA A 111 24.92 34.30 -19.28
CA ALA A 111 25.23 32.87 -19.25
C ALA A 111 24.59 32.07 -20.40
N GLU A 112 23.39 32.44 -20.85
CA GLU A 112 22.66 31.77 -21.93
C GLU A 112 23.52 31.54 -23.19
N PRO A 113 24.15 32.57 -23.80
CA PRO A 113 24.95 32.37 -24.99
C PRO A 113 26.18 31.49 -24.73
N VAL A 114 26.79 31.61 -23.54
CA VAL A 114 27.98 30.82 -23.17
C VAL A 114 27.65 29.33 -23.06
N VAL A 115 26.56 28.99 -22.38
CA VAL A 115 26.08 27.60 -22.25
C VAL A 115 25.63 27.05 -23.59
N GLY A 116 24.93 27.85 -24.40
CA GLY A 116 24.47 27.45 -25.72
C GLY A 116 25.61 27.13 -26.70
N TRP A 117 26.67 27.95 -26.74
CA TRP A 117 27.88 27.63 -27.49
C TRP A 117 28.59 26.36 -26.98
N TRP A 118 28.66 26.14 -25.67
CA TRP A 118 29.23 24.92 -25.11
C TRP A 118 28.48 23.65 -25.55
N LEU A 119 27.14 23.68 -25.45
CA LEU A 119 26.29 22.59 -25.94
C LEU A 119 26.47 22.39 -27.45
N PHE A 120 26.59 23.46 -28.21
CA PHE A 120 26.82 23.40 -29.65
C PHE A 120 28.13 22.70 -30.01
N HIS A 121 29.23 22.98 -29.30
CA HIS A 121 30.49 22.29 -29.54
C HIS A 121 30.38 20.78 -29.32
N ARG A 122 29.67 20.35 -28.28
CA ARG A 122 29.46 18.93 -27.98
C ARG A 122 28.53 18.27 -28.98
N TRP A 123 27.45 18.95 -29.35
CA TRP A 123 26.55 18.52 -30.41
C TRP A 123 27.32 18.33 -31.73
N LEU A 124 28.14 19.30 -32.12
CA LEU A 124 28.95 19.25 -33.34
C LEU A 124 29.96 18.09 -33.31
N THR A 125 30.59 17.81 -32.17
CA THR A 125 31.50 16.65 -32.06
C THR A 125 30.79 15.30 -32.17
N ARG A 126 29.48 15.23 -31.90
CA ARG A 126 28.64 14.04 -32.06
C ARG A 126 27.98 13.93 -33.43
N ASP A 127 28.06 14.99 -34.24
CA ASP A 127 27.54 14.99 -35.62
C ASP A 127 28.28 13.96 -36.47
N GLN A 128 27.51 13.10 -37.15
CA GLN A 128 28.07 11.97 -37.92
C GLN A 128 28.93 12.47 -39.08
N GLU A 129 28.52 13.57 -39.71
CA GLU A 129 29.19 14.20 -40.85
C GLU A 129 30.55 14.84 -40.51
N PHE A 130 30.91 14.96 -39.23
CA PHE A 130 32.14 15.64 -38.81
C PHE A 130 33.42 14.91 -39.24
N ALA A 131 33.43 13.58 -39.38
CA ALA A 131 34.62 12.85 -39.87
C ALA A 131 34.28 11.91 -41.02
N GLU A 132 33.40 12.34 -41.92
CA GLU A 132 33.14 11.61 -43.15
C GLU A 132 34.23 11.89 -44.20
N PRO A 133 34.65 10.88 -44.97
CA PRO A 133 35.67 11.07 -46.03
C PRO A 133 35.30 12.14 -47.05
N GLU A 134 34.02 12.34 -47.36
CA GLU A 134 33.55 13.36 -48.31
C GLU A 134 33.87 14.77 -47.81
N SER A 135 33.48 15.07 -46.57
CA SER A 135 33.72 16.35 -45.88
C SER A 135 35.22 16.69 -45.78
N VAL A 136 36.07 15.70 -45.51
CA VAL A 136 37.53 15.87 -45.49
C VAL A 136 38.09 16.03 -46.92
N GLY A 137 37.51 15.34 -47.89
CA GLY A 137 37.84 15.46 -49.31
C GLY A 137 37.59 16.87 -49.86
N GLU A 138 36.49 17.52 -49.47
CA GLU A 138 36.20 18.92 -49.81
C GLU A 138 37.28 19.88 -49.28
N LEU A 139 37.74 19.67 -48.04
CA LEU A 139 38.83 20.45 -47.46
C LEU A 139 40.14 20.25 -48.24
N LEU A 140 40.48 19.01 -48.59
CA LEU A 140 41.68 18.71 -49.37
C LEU A 140 41.62 19.31 -50.78
N ALA A 141 40.45 19.29 -51.42
CA ALA A 141 40.24 19.88 -52.74
C ALA A 141 40.50 21.40 -52.75
N GLU A 142 40.07 22.12 -51.69
CA GLU A 142 40.30 23.57 -51.55
C GLU A 142 41.75 23.96 -51.25
N LEU A 143 42.54 23.03 -50.69
CA LEU A 143 43.99 23.21 -50.54
C LEU A 143 44.71 23.19 -51.90
N GLY A 144 44.15 22.54 -52.92
CA GLY A 144 44.63 22.58 -54.31
C GLY A 144 46.04 22.00 -54.49
N GLU A 145 46.82 22.56 -55.41
CA GLU A 145 48.14 22.01 -55.79
C GLU A 145 49.19 21.99 -54.65
N CYS A 146 48.98 22.74 -53.56
CA CYS A 146 49.97 22.80 -52.47
C CYS A 146 50.12 21.49 -51.69
N VAL A 147 49.12 20.59 -51.77
CA VAL A 147 49.18 19.25 -51.16
C VAL A 147 49.69 18.17 -52.13
N ALA A 148 49.82 18.48 -53.43
CA ALA A 148 50.28 17.52 -54.44
C ALA A 148 51.64 16.85 -54.12
N PRO A 149 52.66 17.55 -53.57
CA PRO A 149 53.92 16.92 -53.19
C PRO A 149 53.82 15.88 -52.06
N LEU A 150 52.75 15.96 -51.24
CA LEU A 150 52.49 15.01 -50.16
C LEU A 150 51.81 13.74 -50.66
N GLY A 151 51.33 13.72 -51.92
CA GLY A 151 50.82 12.54 -52.60
C GLY A 151 49.80 11.75 -51.77
N GLY A 152 50.00 10.43 -51.70
CA GLY A 152 49.15 9.53 -50.93
C GLY A 152 49.26 9.69 -49.41
N THR A 153 50.07 10.62 -48.87
CA THR A 153 50.11 10.88 -47.42
C THR A 153 48.84 11.57 -46.93
N LEU A 154 48.29 12.52 -47.69
CA LEU A 154 47.05 13.24 -47.35
C LEU A 154 45.87 12.67 -48.15
N ASP A 155 45.36 11.53 -47.69
CA ASP A 155 44.15 10.90 -48.23
C ASP A 155 42.94 11.22 -47.35
N ALA A 156 41.78 11.42 -47.98
CA ALA A 156 40.55 11.81 -47.29
C ALA A 156 40.08 10.73 -46.30
N GLY A 157 40.18 9.44 -46.65
CA GLY A 157 39.82 8.33 -45.76
C GLY A 157 40.76 8.20 -44.57
N ARG A 158 42.07 8.33 -44.80
CA ARG A 158 43.08 8.32 -43.72
C ARG A 158 42.90 9.49 -42.76
N LEU A 159 42.72 10.70 -43.27
CA LEU A 159 42.51 11.87 -42.41
C LEU A 159 41.17 11.78 -41.66
N ALA A 160 40.10 11.33 -42.31
CA ALA A 160 38.82 11.06 -41.65
C ALA A 160 38.98 10.08 -40.47
N ALA A 161 39.72 8.99 -40.66
CA ALA A 161 39.99 8.03 -39.59
C ALA A 161 40.83 8.60 -38.44
N LEU A 162 41.84 9.46 -38.71
CA LEU A 162 42.61 10.15 -37.67
C LEU A 162 41.73 11.13 -36.88
N LEU A 163 40.93 11.95 -37.58
CA LEU A 163 39.99 12.89 -36.97
C LEU A 163 38.91 12.19 -36.15
N HIS A 164 38.47 11.00 -36.59
CA HIS A 164 37.56 10.17 -35.81
C HIS A 164 38.22 9.63 -34.53
N GLY A 165 39.50 9.24 -34.60
CA GLY A 165 40.28 8.82 -33.43
C GLY A 165 40.40 9.91 -32.35
N LEU A 166 40.65 11.16 -32.74
CA LEU A 166 40.76 12.29 -31.81
C LEU A 166 39.51 12.48 -30.92
N ARG A 167 38.31 12.14 -31.44
CA ARG A 167 37.04 12.28 -30.72
C ARG A 167 36.72 11.13 -29.76
N ARG A 168 37.39 9.99 -29.88
CA ARG A 168 37.06 8.76 -29.12
C ARG A 168 37.63 8.73 -27.71
N GLY A 169 38.58 9.60 -27.36
CA GLY A 169 39.22 9.55 -26.05
C GLY A 169 39.82 8.16 -25.77
N PRO A 170 39.62 7.57 -24.56
CA PRO A 170 40.10 6.21 -24.24
C PRO A 170 39.65 5.11 -25.21
N ASP A 171 38.48 5.25 -25.84
CA ASP A 171 37.92 4.26 -26.77
C ASP A 171 38.71 4.15 -28.09
N VAL A 172 39.66 5.06 -28.34
CA VAL A 172 40.61 4.93 -29.46
C VAL A 172 41.46 3.66 -29.32
N CYS A 173 41.67 3.18 -28.08
CA CYS A 173 42.41 1.96 -27.79
C CYS A 173 41.57 0.69 -27.91
N HIS A 174 40.27 0.80 -28.18
CA HIS A 174 39.38 -0.36 -28.28
C HIS A 174 39.85 -1.28 -29.41
N PRO A 175 40.01 -2.61 -29.16
CA PRO A 175 40.54 -3.52 -30.16
C PRO A 175 39.79 -3.44 -31.48
N GLU A 176 38.46 -3.50 -31.49
CA GLU A 176 37.67 -3.46 -32.73
C GLU A 176 37.92 -2.20 -33.57
N HIS A 177 38.07 -1.04 -32.91
CA HIS A 177 38.38 0.20 -33.60
C HIS A 177 39.78 0.13 -34.23
N LEU A 178 40.78 -0.31 -33.47
CA LEU A 178 42.14 -0.46 -33.98
C LEU A 178 42.23 -1.45 -35.16
N HIS A 179 41.41 -2.51 -35.18
CA HIS A 179 41.34 -3.45 -36.31
C HIS A 179 40.67 -2.84 -37.55
N GLN A 180 39.77 -1.87 -37.38
CA GLN A 180 39.12 -1.15 -38.49
C GLN A 180 40.03 -0.09 -39.12
N LEU A 181 41.08 0.33 -38.41
CA LEU A 181 42.06 1.28 -38.94
C LEU A 181 42.91 0.63 -40.03
N PRO A 182 43.30 1.39 -41.09
CA PRO A 182 44.16 0.88 -42.15
C PRO A 182 45.42 0.20 -41.62
N ASP A 183 45.78 -0.95 -42.21
CA ASP A 183 47.04 -1.65 -41.91
C ASP A 183 48.25 -0.81 -42.35
N ASP A 184 49.45 -1.20 -41.89
CA ASP A 184 50.71 -0.54 -42.23
C ASP A 184 50.92 -0.48 -43.75
N GLU A 185 50.69 0.70 -44.33
CA GLU A 185 50.65 0.88 -45.78
C GLU A 185 51.89 1.62 -46.29
N ARG A 186 52.28 1.36 -47.54
CA ARG A 186 53.30 2.13 -48.26
C ARG A 186 52.64 3.18 -49.13
N VAL A 187 52.74 4.44 -48.74
CA VAL A 187 52.23 5.59 -49.51
C VAL A 187 53.34 6.18 -50.38
N ARG A 188 52.99 6.66 -51.57
CA ARG A 188 53.92 7.46 -52.40
C ARG A 188 53.80 8.93 -52.01
N SER A 189 54.91 9.52 -51.57
CA SER A 189 54.98 10.92 -51.14
C SER A 189 56.37 11.48 -51.44
N GLY A 190 56.43 12.62 -52.12
CA GLY A 190 57.67 13.15 -52.69
C GLY A 190 58.36 12.16 -53.65
N GLY A 191 59.63 11.86 -53.40
CA GLY A 191 60.52 11.09 -54.28
C GLY A 191 60.58 9.56 -54.07
N GLY A 192 59.66 8.95 -53.30
CA GLY A 192 59.68 7.49 -53.07
C GLY A 192 58.51 6.94 -52.25
N ALA A 193 58.52 5.61 -52.05
CA ALA A 193 57.53 4.91 -51.22
C ALA A 193 57.91 4.98 -49.73
N GLN A 194 56.99 5.44 -48.89
CA GLN A 194 57.18 5.63 -47.45
C GLN A 194 56.16 4.80 -46.66
N ARG A 195 56.57 4.24 -45.51
CA ARG A 195 55.67 3.46 -44.64
C ARG A 195 54.90 4.38 -43.69
N VAL A 196 53.60 4.13 -43.53
CA VAL A 196 52.73 4.83 -42.59
C VAL A 196 52.08 3.82 -41.65
N ARG A 197 52.42 3.87 -40.36
CA ARG A 197 51.85 3.01 -39.30
C ARG A 197 50.65 3.69 -38.68
N PHE A 198 49.48 3.45 -39.27
CA PHE A 198 48.30 4.26 -38.99
C PHE A 198 47.79 4.12 -37.55
N ARG A 199 47.72 2.90 -37.02
CA ARG A 199 47.28 2.64 -35.62
C ARG A 199 48.13 3.41 -34.61
N ARG A 200 49.45 3.45 -34.86
CA ARG A 200 50.40 4.18 -34.02
C ARG A 200 50.20 5.69 -34.09
N LEU A 201 50.02 6.22 -35.30
CA LEU A 201 49.75 7.64 -35.52
C LEU A 201 48.47 8.08 -34.81
N ALA A 202 47.39 7.29 -34.92
CA ALA A 202 46.12 7.58 -34.27
C ALA A 202 46.26 7.67 -32.74
N LEU A 203 46.96 6.71 -32.11
CA LEU A 203 47.20 6.70 -30.66
C LEU A 203 48.06 7.90 -30.21
N LEU A 204 49.15 8.18 -30.92
CA LEU A 204 50.06 9.28 -30.59
C LEU A 204 49.38 10.65 -30.77
N ALA A 205 48.65 10.83 -31.87
CA ALA A 205 47.90 12.04 -32.14
C ALA A 205 46.78 12.28 -31.12
N THR A 206 46.09 11.24 -30.69
CA THR A 206 45.01 11.35 -29.69
C THR A 206 45.57 11.74 -28.31
N LEU A 207 46.72 11.17 -27.91
CA LEU A 207 47.40 11.56 -26.67
C LEU A 207 47.88 13.01 -26.74
N ALA A 208 48.55 13.41 -27.83
CA ALA A 208 49.03 14.77 -28.04
C ALA A 208 47.88 15.80 -28.06
N HIS A 209 46.76 15.47 -28.71
CA HIS A 209 45.55 16.28 -28.71
C HIS A 209 44.96 16.42 -27.30
N GLY A 210 44.86 15.31 -26.57
CA GLY A 210 44.39 15.30 -25.18
C GLY A 210 45.25 16.19 -24.28
N MET A 211 46.58 16.14 -24.42
CA MET A 211 47.50 16.98 -23.66
C MET A 211 47.35 18.49 -23.94
N ALA A 212 46.79 18.88 -25.09
CA ALA A 212 46.63 20.29 -25.48
C ALA A 212 45.51 21.03 -24.73
N VAL A 213 44.63 20.27 -24.05
CA VAL A 213 43.50 20.73 -23.21
C VAL A 213 42.65 21.80 -23.92
N GLU A 214 41.67 21.37 -24.71
CA GLU A 214 40.72 22.30 -25.34
C GLU A 214 39.61 22.74 -24.36
N PRO A 215 39.26 24.04 -24.28
CA PRO A 215 38.27 24.53 -23.30
C PRO A 215 36.89 23.87 -23.43
N ALA A 216 36.39 23.69 -24.67
CA ALA A 216 35.09 23.05 -24.93
C ALA A 216 35.09 21.54 -24.63
N GLY A 217 36.27 20.92 -24.57
CA GLY A 217 36.46 19.50 -24.24
C GLY A 217 36.57 19.22 -22.73
N LEU A 218 36.55 20.26 -21.89
CA LEU A 218 36.58 20.08 -20.44
C LEU A 218 35.30 19.39 -19.93
N PRO A 219 35.38 18.72 -18.75
CA PRO A 219 34.22 18.13 -18.10
C PRO A 219 33.07 19.12 -17.87
N ASP A 220 31.86 18.58 -17.82
CA ASP A 220 30.57 19.28 -17.77
C ASP A 220 30.48 20.26 -16.59
N ILE A 221 31.19 19.95 -15.52
CA ILE A 221 31.34 20.78 -14.32
C ILE A 221 31.73 22.24 -14.65
N VAL A 222 32.48 22.51 -15.73
CA VAL A 222 32.82 23.90 -16.09
C VAL A 222 31.58 24.65 -16.56
N ALA A 223 30.82 24.08 -17.51
CA ALA A 223 29.61 24.69 -18.05
C ALA A 223 28.47 24.74 -17.02
N GLU A 224 28.37 23.71 -16.17
CA GLU A 224 27.40 23.66 -15.07
C GLU A 224 27.57 24.80 -14.05
N HIS A 225 28.76 25.38 -13.97
CA HIS A 225 29.09 26.51 -13.10
C HIS A 225 29.20 27.84 -13.85
N VAL A 226 28.68 27.94 -15.08
CA VAL A 226 28.55 29.24 -15.79
C VAL A 226 27.29 29.98 -15.34
N ALA A 227 26.18 29.26 -15.07
CA ALA A 227 24.89 29.84 -14.66
C ALA A 227 24.60 29.59 -13.16
N VAL A 228 25.53 29.99 -12.29
CA VAL A 228 25.44 29.89 -10.83
C VAL A 228 25.91 31.20 -10.18
N PRO A 229 25.59 31.47 -8.89
CA PRO A 229 25.90 32.76 -8.26
C PRO A 229 27.38 33.20 -8.31
N TYR A 230 28.31 32.25 -8.40
CA TYR A 230 29.73 32.51 -8.67
C TYR A 230 30.09 31.84 -10.00
N PRO A 231 29.93 32.54 -11.13
CA PRO A 231 30.06 31.92 -12.43
C PRO A 231 31.53 31.73 -12.82
N VAL A 232 31.80 30.69 -13.61
CA VAL A 232 33.08 30.52 -14.31
C VAL A 232 33.23 31.60 -15.37
N ASP A 233 34.24 32.46 -15.23
CA ASP A 233 34.69 33.36 -16.30
C ASP A 233 35.40 32.53 -17.40
N VAL A 234 34.73 32.33 -18.54
CA VAL A 234 35.29 31.58 -19.68
C VAL A 234 36.49 32.30 -20.31
N ALA A 235 36.52 33.64 -20.30
CA ALA A 235 37.70 34.37 -20.75
C ALA A 235 38.88 34.15 -19.79
N GLY A 236 38.61 34.10 -18.49
CA GLY A 236 39.56 33.72 -17.43
C GLY A 236 40.07 32.29 -17.60
N LEU A 237 39.18 31.33 -17.84
CA LEU A 237 39.54 29.94 -18.15
C LEU A 237 40.51 29.85 -19.33
N ARG A 238 40.26 30.59 -20.41
CA ARG A 238 41.15 30.62 -21.57
C ARG A 238 42.54 31.13 -21.21
N ARG A 239 42.65 32.18 -20.38
CA ARG A 239 43.95 32.67 -19.88
C ARG A 239 44.67 31.61 -19.04
N VAL A 240 43.94 30.87 -18.20
CA VAL A 240 44.50 29.76 -17.41
C VAL A 240 45.05 28.67 -18.32
N LEU A 241 44.30 28.27 -19.35
CA LEU A 241 44.71 27.22 -20.30
C LEU A 241 45.89 27.66 -21.18
N ALA A 242 45.92 28.93 -21.61
CA ALA A 242 47.06 29.47 -22.36
C ALA A 242 48.35 29.49 -21.53
N GLY A 243 48.25 29.71 -20.21
CA GLY A 243 49.38 29.64 -19.27
C GLY A 243 49.67 28.24 -18.72
N ALA A 244 48.84 27.24 -19.03
CA ALA A 244 49.00 25.89 -18.50
C ALA A 244 50.18 25.17 -19.18
N THR A 245 50.99 24.48 -18.38
CA THR A 245 52.16 23.76 -18.89
C THR A 245 52.27 22.37 -18.27
N TRP A 246 52.78 21.41 -19.03
CA TRP A 246 53.19 20.11 -18.49
C TRP A 246 54.65 20.19 -18.06
N GLY A 247 54.89 20.30 -16.75
CA GLY A 247 56.21 20.23 -16.14
C GLY A 247 56.52 18.83 -15.60
N GLY A 248 57.54 18.70 -14.74
CA GLY A 248 57.90 17.42 -14.12
C GLY A 248 59.00 16.67 -14.87
N THR A 249 59.11 15.36 -14.64
CA THR A 249 60.05 14.49 -15.36
C THR A 249 59.41 13.93 -16.64
N THR A 250 60.20 13.42 -17.56
CA THR A 250 59.71 12.75 -18.79
C THR A 250 58.79 11.56 -18.47
N GLU A 251 59.06 10.84 -17.37
CA GLU A 251 58.27 9.70 -16.91
C GLU A 251 56.97 10.08 -16.18
N LEU A 252 56.93 11.26 -15.55
CA LEU A 252 55.77 11.77 -14.80
C LEU A 252 55.51 13.25 -15.12
N PRO A 253 54.93 13.57 -16.29
CA PRO A 253 54.44 14.91 -16.59
C PRO A 253 53.36 15.35 -15.60
N VAL A 254 53.52 16.56 -15.07
CA VAL A 254 52.62 17.20 -14.12
C VAL A 254 52.00 18.43 -14.78
N LEU A 255 50.68 18.45 -14.92
CA LEU A 255 49.95 19.63 -15.37
C LEU A 255 50.01 20.72 -14.30
N ARG A 256 50.56 21.88 -14.67
CA ARG A 256 50.67 23.08 -13.84
C ARG A 256 49.70 24.14 -14.34
N ALA A 257 48.76 24.53 -13.50
CA ALA A 257 47.78 25.57 -13.80
C ALA A 257 47.38 26.28 -12.49
N GLU A 258 47.35 27.60 -12.53
CA GLU A 258 46.81 28.43 -11.45
C GLU A 258 45.36 28.79 -11.79
N CYS A 259 44.41 28.23 -11.04
CA CYS A 259 42.99 28.32 -11.36
C CYS A 259 42.27 29.38 -10.52
N HIS A 260 41.42 30.17 -11.16
CA HIS A 260 40.62 31.20 -10.49
C HIS A 260 39.19 30.77 -10.13
N HIS A 261 38.86 29.48 -10.30
CA HIS A 261 37.55 28.93 -9.99
C HIS A 261 37.65 27.44 -9.59
N GLU A 262 36.87 27.01 -8.61
CA GLU A 262 36.83 25.65 -8.07
C GLU A 262 36.47 24.60 -9.13
N ALA A 263 35.45 24.88 -9.94
CA ALA A 263 35.06 24.03 -11.06
C ALA A 263 36.20 23.82 -12.07
N VAL A 264 37.06 24.82 -12.29
CA VAL A 264 38.20 24.69 -13.20
C VAL A 264 39.30 23.81 -12.60
N VAL A 265 39.56 23.92 -11.30
CA VAL A 265 40.48 23.02 -10.58
C VAL A 265 40.04 21.57 -10.73
N GLU A 266 38.78 21.29 -10.40
CA GLU A 266 38.23 19.93 -10.45
C GLU A 266 38.11 19.42 -11.89
N ALA A 267 37.74 20.28 -12.85
CA ALA A 267 37.72 19.94 -14.27
C ALA A 267 39.09 19.50 -14.78
N LEU A 268 40.14 20.27 -14.50
CA LEU A 268 41.50 19.94 -14.94
C LEU A 268 42.04 18.69 -14.26
N ARG A 269 41.72 18.47 -12.97
CA ARG A 269 42.07 17.23 -12.26
C ARG A 269 41.39 16.01 -12.87
N ALA A 270 40.08 16.07 -13.08
CA ALA A 270 39.32 14.99 -13.68
C ALA A 270 39.74 14.72 -15.13
N TYR A 271 39.99 15.79 -15.90
CA TYR A 271 40.49 15.69 -17.26
C TYR A 271 41.87 15.02 -17.31
N THR A 272 42.79 15.40 -16.42
CA THR A 272 44.12 14.78 -16.34
C THR A 272 44.05 13.30 -15.95
N ALA A 273 43.13 12.93 -15.04
CA ALA A 273 42.92 11.53 -14.68
C ALA A 273 42.42 10.70 -15.88
N ARG A 274 41.45 11.22 -16.65
CA ARG A 274 40.99 10.57 -17.89
C ARG A 274 42.09 10.46 -18.94
N LEU A 275 42.96 11.45 -19.03
CA LEU A 275 44.10 11.43 -19.94
C LEU A 275 45.16 10.40 -19.50
N ASP A 276 45.35 10.23 -18.19
CA ASP A 276 46.21 9.18 -17.61
C ASP A 276 45.65 7.78 -17.89
N GLU A 277 44.32 7.59 -17.83
CA GLU A 277 43.65 6.35 -18.26
C GLU A 277 43.86 6.08 -19.76
N LEU A 278 43.73 7.10 -20.62
CA LEU A 278 44.04 6.98 -22.04
C LEU A 278 45.51 6.56 -22.24
N LEU A 279 46.45 7.22 -21.58
CA LEU A 279 47.87 6.86 -21.64
C LEU A 279 48.10 5.41 -21.20
N HIS A 280 47.46 4.98 -20.12
CA HIS A 280 47.52 3.59 -19.66
C HIS A 280 46.99 2.61 -20.70
N ALA A 281 45.81 2.89 -21.28
CA ALA A 281 45.22 2.09 -22.34
C ALA A 281 46.10 2.03 -23.59
N ILE A 282 46.71 3.17 -23.98
CA ILE A 282 47.65 3.25 -25.10
C ILE A 282 48.85 2.33 -24.84
N ARG A 283 49.46 2.39 -23.64
CA ARG A 283 50.59 1.53 -23.27
C ARG A 283 50.21 0.05 -23.30
N ALA A 284 49.00 -0.30 -22.88
CA ALA A 284 48.49 -1.67 -22.89
C ALA A 284 48.35 -2.24 -24.32
N THR A 285 48.22 -1.41 -25.35
CA THR A 285 48.17 -1.89 -26.75
C THR A 285 49.49 -2.49 -27.24
N GLY A 286 50.63 -2.12 -26.64
CA GLY A 286 51.97 -2.53 -27.09
C GLY A 286 52.41 -1.97 -28.45
N LEU A 287 51.61 -1.09 -29.08
CA LEU A 287 51.88 -0.53 -30.42
C LEU A 287 52.85 0.66 -30.41
N LEU A 288 53.10 1.25 -29.24
CA LEU A 288 54.03 2.35 -29.01
C LEU A 288 55.17 1.92 -28.09
N PRO A 289 56.40 2.44 -28.26
CA PRO A 289 57.54 2.06 -27.43
C PRO A 289 57.38 2.55 -25.98
N PRO A 290 58.11 1.94 -25.03
CA PRO A 290 58.01 2.26 -23.60
C PRO A 290 58.51 3.66 -23.22
N SER A 291 59.10 4.41 -24.15
CA SER A 291 59.60 5.78 -23.95
C SER A 291 58.52 6.85 -23.79
N LEU A 292 57.24 6.47 -23.87
CA LEU A 292 56.13 7.32 -23.45
C LEU A 292 56.11 7.51 -21.92
N PRO A 293 55.52 8.60 -21.40
CA PRO A 293 55.36 8.80 -19.97
C PRO A 293 54.67 7.61 -19.28
N ALA A 294 55.10 7.29 -18.06
CA ALA A 294 54.50 6.23 -17.24
C ALA A 294 53.10 6.62 -16.74
N ARG A 295 52.95 7.86 -16.29
CA ARG A 295 51.74 8.42 -15.69
C ARG A 295 51.65 9.93 -15.94
N LEU A 296 50.45 10.48 -15.85
CA LEU A 296 50.19 11.92 -15.82
C LEU A 296 49.65 12.34 -14.45
N SER A 297 50.02 13.52 -13.98
CA SER A 297 49.59 14.04 -12.67
C SER A 297 48.98 15.43 -12.76
N SER A 298 47.94 15.67 -11.98
CA SER A 298 47.30 16.98 -11.78
C SER A 298 47.73 17.67 -10.48
N SER A 299 48.79 17.18 -9.82
CA SER A 299 49.28 17.74 -8.55
C SER A 299 49.72 19.21 -8.64
N GLY A 300 50.04 19.70 -9.85
CA GLY A 300 50.34 21.11 -10.13
C GLY A 300 49.12 21.98 -10.43
N VAL A 301 47.90 21.44 -10.42
CA VAL A 301 46.65 22.20 -10.58
C VAL A 301 46.22 22.72 -9.20
N LEU A 302 46.42 24.03 -9.01
CA LEU A 302 46.26 24.69 -7.72
C LEU A 302 45.29 25.88 -7.82
N PRO A 303 44.51 26.16 -6.76
CA PRO A 303 43.83 27.44 -6.61
C PRO A 303 44.82 28.61 -6.64
N GLY A 304 44.46 29.68 -7.32
CA GLY A 304 45.20 30.94 -7.23
C GLY A 304 45.17 31.49 -5.80
N ARG A 305 46.26 32.17 -5.39
CA ARG A 305 46.37 32.68 -4.02
C ARG A 305 45.27 33.70 -3.72
N GLY A 306 44.50 33.47 -2.65
CA GLY A 306 43.45 34.39 -2.19
C GLY A 306 42.20 34.47 -3.06
N VAL A 307 42.04 33.57 -4.05
CA VAL A 307 40.89 33.58 -4.96
C VAL A 307 39.64 32.98 -4.29
N PHE A 308 39.80 31.84 -3.61
CA PHE A 308 38.74 31.22 -2.81
C PHE A 308 39.36 30.39 -1.68
N GLU A 309 38.72 30.40 -0.51
CA GLU A 309 39.24 29.74 0.71
C GLU A 309 38.72 28.29 0.85
N GLY A 310 37.52 28.03 0.34
CA GLY A 310 37.28 26.79 -0.39
C GLY A 310 35.83 26.40 -0.63
N TYR A 311 35.70 25.12 -0.99
CA TYR A 311 34.57 24.60 -1.73
C TYR A 311 34.31 23.14 -1.31
N ALA A 312 33.09 22.69 -1.56
CA ALA A 312 32.69 21.30 -1.36
C ALA A 312 31.85 20.83 -2.54
N ARG A 313 31.75 19.50 -2.66
CA ARG A 313 30.80 18.81 -3.54
C ARG A 313 29.99 17.87 -2.69
N PHE A 314 28.71 17.71 -3.02
CA PHE A 314 27.97 16.59 -2.47
C PHE A 314 28.59 15.27 -2.97
N ARG A 315 28.85 14.35 -2.05
CA ARG A 315 29.35 13.00 -2.37
C ARG A 315 28.31 11.97 -1.96
N SER A 316 27.89 11.18 -2.94
CA SER A 316 26.99 10.05 -2.77
C SER A 316 27.79 8.80 -2.46
N ASP A 317 27.33 8.00 -1.49
CA ASP A 317 27.74 6.59 -1.38
C ASP A 317 26.77 5.77 -2.25
N ASP A 318 27.23 5.30 -3.41
CA ASP A 318 26.41 4.75 -4.51
C ASP A 318 25.42 3.65 -4.07
N ARG A 319 25.74 2.92 -2.99
CA ARG A 319 24.88 1.87 -2.43
C ARG A 319 23.61 2.37 -1.74
N ARG A 320 23.60 3.60 -1.21
CA ARG A 320 22.46 4.18 -0.47
C ARG A 320 21.61 5.12 -1.33
N PHE A 321 22.21 5.78 -2.32
CA PHE A 321 21.47 6.54 -3.33
C PHE A 321 20.49 5.64 -4.10
N LEU A 322 20.93 4.41 -4.44
CA LEU A 322 20.06 3.39 -5.03
C LEU A 322 18.90 2.97 -4.11
N SER A 323 19.05 2.93 -2.78
CA SER A 323 17.91 2.59 -1.90
C SER A 323 16.82 3.67 -1.83
N LEU A 324 17.18 4.94 -2.06
CA LEU A 324 16.23 6.04 -2.25
C LEU A 324 15.62 6.03 -3.66
N ALA A 325 16.38 5.60 -4.67
CA ALA A 325 15.90 5.53 -6.06
C ALA A 325 15.06 4.28 -6.37
N VAL A 326 15.19 3.19 -5.59
CA VAL A 326 14.55 1.89 -5.84
C VAL A 326 13.26 1.70 -5.01
N GLY A 327 12.99 2.56 -4.02
CA GLY A 327 11.84 2.45 -3.14
C GLY A 327 10.76 3.51 -3.36
N VAL A 328 9.72 3.16 -4.11
CA VAL A 328 8.35 3.74 -4.07
C VAL A 328 8.12 5.10 -4.79
N GLU A 329 6.96 5.21 -5.44
CA GLU A 329 6.35 6.32 -6.19
C GLU A 329 6.81 7.76 -5.85
N LEU A 330 7.87 8.23 -6.52
CA LEU A 330 8.55 9.53 -6.30
C LEU A 330 7.73 10.82 -6.54
N TYR A 331 6.44 10.75 -6.90
CA TYR A 331 5.61 11.94 -7.09
C TYR A 331 4.79 12.35 -5.86
N LYS A 332 4.66 11.47 -4.85
CA LYS A 332 3.93 11.77 -3.59
C LYS A 332 4.82 12.34 -2.47
N ASP A 333 6.13 12.47 -2.69
CA ASP A 333 7.13 12.61 -1.61
C ASP A 333 7.60 14.06 -1.30
N ARG A 334 6.84 15.06 -1.76
CA ARG A 334 7.15 16.49 -1.52
C ARG A 334 7.09 16.88 -0.04
N ASP A 335 6.19 16.26 0.70
CA ASP A 335 5.95 16.53 2.11
C ASP A 335 7.12 16.06 2.98
N LEU A 336 7.86 15.04 2.51
CA LEU A 336 9.05 14.53 3.17
C LEU A 336 10.15 15.58 3.25
N ALA A 337 10.36 16.39 2.21
CA ALA A 337 11.38 17.43 2.22
C ALA A 337 11.10 18.52 3.27
N VAL A 338 9.83 18.91 3.45
CA VAL A 338 9.41 19.85 4.52
C VAL A 338 9.60 19.22 5.89
N ARG A 339 9.28 17.93 6.03
CA ARG A 339 9.49 17.16 7.27
C ARG A 339 10.97 17.09 7.66
N GLU A 340 11.86 16.79 6.72
CA GLU A 340 13.31 16.76 6.93
C GLU A 340 13.89 18.15 7.22
N LEU A 341 13.38 19.22 6.59
CA LEU A 341 13.74 20.60 6.94
C LEU A 341 13.43 20.91 8.41
N TYR A 342 12.21 20.58 8.86
CA TYR A 342 11.80 20.81 10.25
C TYR A 342 12.63 19.97 11.23
N GLN A 343 12.87 18.69 10.92
CA GLN A 343 13.67 17.82 11.80
C GLN A 343 15.12 18.26 11.93
N ASN A 344 15.74 18.77 10.85
CA ASN A 344 17.09 19.32 10.91
C ASN A 344 17.16 20.60 11.76
N ALA A 345 16.17 21.48 11.64
CA ALA A 345 16.03 22.67 12.48
C ALA A 345 15.79 22.30 13.96
N LEU A 346 14.95 21.30 14.22
CA LEU A 346 14.67 20.76 15.55
C LEU A 346 15.95 20.20 16.19
N ASP A 347 16.71 19.38 15.47
CA ASP A 347 17.99 18.86 15.94
C ASP A 347 18.97 19.98 16.26
N ALA A 348 19.15 20.96 15.36
CA ALA A 348 20.03 22.10 15.57
C ALA A 348 19.68 22.88 16.85
N CYS A 349 18.38 23.06 17.12
CA CYS A 349 17.89 23.68 18.35
C CYS A 349 18.14 22.80 19.60
N ARG A 350 17.95 21.48 19.52
CA ARG A 350 18.25 20.54 20.61
C ARG A 350 19.75 20.56 20.97
N TYR A 351 20.63 20.58 19.98
CA TYR A 351 22.08 20.71 20.19
C TYR A 351 22.43 22.01 20.92
N ARG A 352 21.86 23.14 20.50
CA ARG A 352 22.11 24.42 21.18
C ARG A 352 21.55 24.46 22.60
N ARG A 353 20.38 23.86 22.85
CA ARG A 353 19.80 23.75 24.20
C ARG A 353 20.72 22.96 25.12
N ALA A 354 21.14 21.77 24.72
CA ALA A 354 22.04 20.92 25.52
C ALA A 354 23.37 21.64 25.82
N ARG A 355 23.97 22.31 24.81
CA ARG A 355 25.19 23.10 25.02
C ARG A 355 24.97 24.27 25.99
N SER A 356 23.87 25.01 25.82
CA SER A 356 23.58 26.17 26.67
C SER A 356 23.33 25.73 28.12
N GLU A 357 22.63 24.62 28.33
CA GLU A 357 22.43 24.03 29.67
C GLU A 357 23.77 23.62 30.32
N TYR A 358 24.67 22.99 29.57
CA TYR A 358 26.00 22.65 30.07
C TYR A 358 26.80 23.90 30.47
N LEU A 359 26.79 24.95 29.64
CA LEU A 359 27.51 26.19 29.90
C LEU A 359 26.92 26.99 31.06
N ASP A 360 25.60 26.98 31.24
CA ASP A 360 24.93 27.60 32.37
C ASP A 360 25.32 26.90 33.68
N ARG A 361 25.25 25.56 33.70
CA ARG A 361 25.59 24.74 34.87
C ARG A 361 27.07 24.76 35.24
N THR A 362 27.95 25.05 34.28
CA THR A 362 29.40 25.20 34.52
C THR A 362 29.81 26.66 34.77
N GLY A 363 28.87 27.61 34.75
CA GLY A 363 29.11 29.03 34.99
C GLY A 363 29.81 29.77 33.84
N ALA A 364 29.93 29.15 32.67
CA ALA A 364 30.63 29.70 31.51
C ALA A 364 29.76 30.65 30.67
N LEU A 365 28.43 30.45 30.65
CA LEU A 365 27.49 31.34 29.95
C LEU A 365 26.09 31.28 30.59
N PRO A 366 25.70 32.22 31.47
CA PRO A 366 24.45 32.16 32.23
C PRO A 366 23.21 32.64 31.45
N THR A 367 23.16 32.41 30.13
CA THR A 367 22.07 32.93 29.28
C THR A 367 21.05 31.84 28.96
N ALA A 368 19.79 32.07 29.35
CA ALA A 368 18.68 31.19 28.99
C ALA A 368 18.47 31.15 27.47
N TYR A 369 18.55 29.97 26.87
CA TYR A 369 18.31 29.75 25.44
C TYR A 369 16.84 29.37 25.20
N GLU A 370 16.20 30.11 24.30
CA GLU A 370 14.85 29.81 23.80
C GLU A 370 14.93 29.48 22.31
N GLY A 371 14.66 28.21 21.96
CA GLY A 371 14.67 27.75 20.58
C GLY A 371 13.46 28.24 19.78
N ARG A 372 13.69 28.61 18.53
CA ARG A 372 12.70 29.11 17.57
C ARG A 372 12.99 28.58 16.17
N ILE A 373 11.92 28.20 15.47
CA ILE A 373 11.96 27.75 14.07
C ILE A 373 10.93 28.58 13.27
N ARG A 374 11.31 29.07 12.10
CA ARG A 374 10.43 29.85 11.23
C ARG A 374 10.46 29.29 9.80
N PHE A 375 9.28 29.04 9.24
CA PHE A 375 9.08 28.72 7.84
C PHE A 375 8.45 29.90 7.11
N THR A 376 9.01 30.28 5.97
CA THR A 376 8.50 31.37 5.11
C THR A 376 8.39 30.86 3.68
N GLN A 377 7.19 30.87 3.11
CA GLN A 377 6.96 30.66 1.70
C GLN A 377 6.63 32.00 1.02
N GLY A 378 7.36 32.33 -0.03
CA GLY A 378 7.25 33.62 -0.70
C GLY A 378 7.91 33.64 -2.07
N GLU A 379 8.03 34.84 -2.61
CA GLU A 379 8.77 35.15 -3.84
C GLU A 379 9.88 36.14 -3.48
N ASP A 380 11.06 35.97 -4.08
CA ASP A 380 12.15 36.93 -3.92
C ASP A 380 12.00 38.15 -4.84
N GLU A 381 13.00 39.03 -4.85
CA GLU A 381 13.00 40.26 -5.67
C GLU A 381 12.95 39.97 -7.18
N ASP A 382 13.42 38.79 -7.60
CA ASP A 382 13.45 38.33 -8.98
C ASP A 382 12.17 37.53 -9.36
N GLY A 383 11.19 37.45 -8.44
CA GLY A 383 9.94 36.71 -8.64
C GLY A 383 10.07 35.19 -8.47
N ARG A 384 11.20 34.68 -7.96
CA ARG A 384 11.42 33.25 -7.77
C ARG A 384 10.72 32.77 -6.50
N ARG A 385 9.86 31.76 -6.66
CA ARG A 385 9.18 31.13 -5.52
C ARG A 385 10.17 30.36 -4.64
N TYR A 386 10.09 30.53 -3.33
CA TYR A 386 10.94 29.84 -2.37
C TYR A 386 10.20 29.36 -1.12
N VAL A 387 10.80 28.38 -0.43
CA VAL A 387 10.50 28.02 0.97
C VAL A 387 11.77 28.19 1.79
N GLU A 388 11.71 28.97 2.86
CA GLU A 388 12.83 29.21 3.78
C GLU A 388 12.52 28.64 5.15
N CYS A 389 13.42 27.84 5.71
CA CYS A 389 13.43 27.40 7.10
C CYS A 389 14.58 28.11 7.84
N GLU A 390 14.26 28.85 8.88
CA GLU A 390 15.21 29.57 9.73
C GLU A 390 15.12 29.03 11.17
N ASP A 391 16.22 28.52 11.69
CA ASP A 391 16.38 28.10 13.08
C ASP A 391 17.42 28.95 13.80
N ASN A 392 17.22 29.19 15.09
CA ASN A 392 18.24 29.78 15.95
C ASN A 392 19.06 28.70 16.69
N GLY A 393 19.29 27.55 16.07
CA GLY A 393 20.03 26.43 16.64
C GLY A 393 21.54 26.65 16.70
N VAL A 394 22.28 25.54 16.74
CA VAL A 394 23.73 25.54 16.98
C VAL A 394 24.56 26.02 15.77
N GLY A 395 23.96 26.03 14.58
CA GLY A 395 24.58 26.38 13.29
C GLY A 395 25.65 25.40 12.82
N MET A 396 26.21 25.66 11.63
CA MET A 396 27.27 24.88 11.00
C MET A 396 28.48 25.77 10.73
N GLY A 397 29.69 25.24 10.92
CA GLY A 397 30.93 25.86 10.50
C GLY A 397 31.35 25.35 9.12
N GLU A 398 32.53 25.76 8.68
CA GLU A 398 33.07 25.34 7.40
C GLU A 398 33.35 23.82 7.35
N ALA A 399 33.84 23.24 8.45
CA ALA A 399 34.10 21.81 8.55
C ALA A 399 32.81 20.99 8.46
N GLU A 400 31.71 21.44 9.08
CA GLU A 400 30.41 20.80 8.96
C GLU A 400 29.81 20.94 7.55
N LEU A 401 29.96 22.11 6.91
CA LEU A 401 29.51 22.33 5.52
C LEU A 401 30.26 21.46 4.50
N ARG A 402 31.58 21.31 4.65
CA ARG A 402 32.42 20.44 3.79
C ARG A 402 32.31 18.95 4.15
N GLY A 403 31.88 18.64 5.37
CA GLY A 403 31.81 17.30 5.91
C GLY A 403 30.38 16.78 5.92
N VAL A 404 29.69 16.92 7.07
CA VAL A 404 28.38 16.31 7.34
C VAL A 404 27.30 16.81 6.40
N PHE A 405 27.31 18.09 6.05
CA PHE A 405 26.30 18.67 5.15
C PHE A 405 26.44 18.12 3.72
N SER A 406 27.67 17.97 3.22
CA SER A 406 27.95 17.57 1.83
C SER A 406 28.25 16.08 1.64
N HIS A 407 28.22 15.25 2.67
CA HIS A 407 28.47 13.81 2.55
C HIS A 407 27.22 13.02 2.95
N ALA A 408 26.60 12.37 1.96
CA ALA A 408 25.43 11.53 2.19
C ALA A 408 25.82 10.34 3.09
N GLY A 409 25.19 10.24 4.26
CA GLY A 409 25.46 9.20 5.24
C GLY A 409 26.39 9.60 6.39
N ALA A 410 27.02 10.78 6.34
CA ALA A 410 27.79 11.32 7.46
C ALA A 410 26.86 11.97 8.50
N ARG A 411 27.18 11.85 9.79
CA ARG A 411 26.35 12.36 10.89
C ARG A 411 27.14 13.26 11.81
N PHE A 412 26.53 14.37 12.21
CA PHE A 412 27.14 15.31 13.17
C PHE A 412 27.44 14.63 14.51
N ALA A 413 26.51 13.79 14.99
CA ALA A 413 26.67 13.03 16.23
C ALA A 413 27.88 12.07 16.27
N GLU A 414 28.44 11.72 15.10
CA GLU A 414 29.56 10.76 14.98
C GLU A 414 30.93 11.46 14.90
N GLN A 415 30.94 12.79 14.74
CA GLN A 415 32.17 13.58 14.74
C GLN A 415 32.91 13.41 16.08
N ALA A 416 34.24 13.28 16.00
CA ALA A 416 35.08 13.06 17.18
C ALA A 416 34.97 14.20 18.20
N GLU A 417 34.94 15.45 17.72
CA GLU A 417 34.77 16.65 18.55
C GLU A 417 33.45 16.62 19.32
N PHE A 418 32.35 16.24 18.66
CA PHE A 418 31.05 16.15 19.31
C PHE A 418 30.98 14.99 20.32
N ARG A 419 31.62 13.84 20.05
CA ARG A 419 31.70 12.73 21.01
C ARG A 419 32.40 13.14 22.32
N LEU A 420 33.46 13.93 22.22
CA LEU A 420 34.16 14.47 23.39
C LEU A 420 33.29 15.46 24.17
N GLU A 421 32.57 16.32 23.46
CA GLU A 421 31.65 17.27 24.08
C GLU A 421 30.51 16.54 24.82
N ARG A 422 29.89 15.55 24.17
CA ARG A 422 28.84 14.73 24.77
C ARG A 422 29.33 13.99 26.03
N ALA A 423 30.57 13.50 26.04
CA ALA A 423 31.16 12.89 27.24
C ALA A 423 31.27 13.88 28.41
N ARG A 424 31.51 15.17 28.14
CA ARG A 424 31.50 16.23 29.18
C ARG A 424 30.08 16.49 29.70
N TRP A 425 29.09 16.45 28.82
CA TRP A 425 27.68 16.60 29.20
C TRP A 425 27.20 15.44 30.09
N GLU A 426 27.63 14.22 29.78
CA GLU A 426 27.33 13.00 30.54
C GLU A 426 28.06 12.96 31.89
N ALA A 427 29.17 13.69 32.06
CA ALA A 427 29.93 13.76 33.30
C ALA A 427 29.32 14.69 34.37
N LEU A 428 28.33 15.52 34.03
CA LEU A 428 27.60 16.34 35.01
C LEU A 428 26.62 15.47 35.83
N ASP A 429 26.32 15.90 37.06
CA ASP A 429 25.29 15.29 37.90
C ASP A 429 24.16 16.30 38.21
N PRO A 430 22.93 16.08 37.70
CA PRO A 430 22.51 15.06 36.72
C PRO A 430 23.11 15.30 35.31
N PRO A 431 23.20 14.31 34.41
CA PRO A 431 23.79 14.52 33.08
C PRO A 431 22.87 15.35 32.16
N VAL A 432 23.46 16.13 31.25
CA VAL A 432 22.70 16.84 30.19
C VAL A 432 22.44 15.85 29.05
N ARG A 433 21.16 15.59 28.74
CA ARG A 433 20.74 14.56 27.78
C ARG A 433 20.42 15.17 26.42
N LEU A 434 20.81 14.47 25.35
CA LEU A 434 20.49 14.83 23.97
C LEU A 434 19.95 13.63 23.20
N TYR A 435 18.79 13.82 22.57
CA TYR A 435 18.11 12.83 21.74
C TYR A 435 17.94 13.40 20.31
N PRO A 436 18.90 13.21 19.39
CA PRO A 436 18.81 13.72 18.02
C PRO A 436 18.00 12.79 17.11
N ASN A 437 17.24 13.36 16.18
CA ASN A 437 16.41 12.66 15.19
C ASN A 437 17.23 12.10 14.03
N SER A 438 18.31 12.80 13.64
CA SER A 438 19.13 12.48 12.48
C SER A 438 19.84 11.13 12.60
N ARG A 439 19.28 10.08 11.98
CA ARG A 439 19.82 8.70 11.99
C ARG A 439 20.55 8.26 10.72
N PHE A 440 20.21 8.83 9.56
CA PHE A 440 20.68 8.32 8.26
C PHE A 440 21.63 9.26 7.48
N GLY A 441 21.69 10.55 7.81
CA GLY A 441 22.61 11.50 7.17
C GLY A 441 22.32 11.80 5.69
N ILE A 442 21.09 11.56 5.21
CA ILE A 442 20.67 11.73 3.80
C ILE A 442 19.61 12.83 3.60
N GLY A 443 19.13 13.45 4.68
CA GLY A 443 17.95 14.34 4.66
C GLY A 443 18.10 15.57 3.76
N VAL A 444 19.32 16.10 3.59
CA VAL A 444 19.56 17.30 2.75
C VAL A 444 19.30 17.02 1.25
N LEU A 445 19.51 15.78 0.78
CA LEU A 445 19.24 15.43 -0.62
C LEU A 445 17.75 15.47 -0.95
N SER A 446 16.87 15.24 0.03
CA SER A 446 15.42 15.34 -0.14
C SER A 446 14.98 16.75 -0.58
N TYR A 447 15.78 17.78 -0.29
CA TYR A 447 15.46 19.17 -0.64
C TYR A 447 15.43 19.37 -2.16
N PHE A 448 16.26 18.63 -2.91
CA PHE A 448 16.25 18.67 -4.36
C PHE A 448 14.98 18.06 -4.98
N MET A 449 14.11 17.39 -4.21
CA MET A 449 12.77 17.01 -4.68
C MET A 449 11.85 18.22 -4.86
N LEU A 450 12.06 19.28 -4.07
CA LEU A 450 11.31 20.54 -4.15
C LEU A 450 12.06 21.64 -4.91
N ALA A 451 13.39 21.66 -4.80
CA ALA A 451 14.22 22.80 -5.17
C ALA A 451 15.24 22.53 -6.28
N GLU A 452 15.48 23.54 -7.09
CA GLU A 452 16.57 23.62 -8.07
C GLU A 452 17.84 24.21 -7.47
N GLU A 453 17.70 25.12 -6.51
CA GLU A 453 18.80 25.76 -5.77
C GLU A 453 18.48 25.72 -4.26
N ILE A 454 19.48 25.33 -3.47
CA ILE A 454 19.47 25.38 -2.01
C ILE A 454 20.47 26.44 -1.57
N ARG A 455 20.00 27.46 -0.84
CA ARG A 455 20.86 28.47 -0.23
C ARG A 455 20.87 28.28 1.28
N VAL A 456 22.06 28.05 1.83
CA VAL A 456 22.28 27.90 3.27
C VAL A 456 23.06 29.10 3.76
N THR A 457 22.54 29.79 4.77
CA THR A 457 23.25 30.81 5.54
C THR A 457 23.31 30.35 6.99
N THR A 458 24.48 30.27 7.58
CA THR A 458 24.66 29.62 8.88
C THR A 458 25.76 30.28 9.70
N CYS A 459 25.61 30.25 11.03
CA CYS A 459 26.59 30.77 11.98
C CYS A 459 26.73 29.76 13.12
N ARG A 460 27.92 29.15 13.23
CA ARG A 460 28.24 28.15 14.24
C ARG A 460 28.43 28.79 15.61
N MET A 461 27.78 28.27 16.65
CA MET A 461 28.16 28.52 18.05
C MET A 461 29.36 27.62 18.41
N SER A 462 30.43 28.14 19.01
CA SER A 462 31.54 27.32 19.51
C SER A 462 31.14 26.52 20.76
N ALA A 463 31.99 25.60 21.23
CA ALA A 463 31.74 24.83 22.47
C ALA A 463 31.68 25.75 23.70
N GLU A 464 32.36 26.90 23.66
CA GLU A 464 32.38 27.95 24.68
C GLU A 464 31.20 28.94 24.54
N GLY A 465 30.32 28.71 23.57
CA GLY A 465 29.15 29.53 23.33
C GLY A 465 29.40 30.81 22.52
N VAL A 466 30.57 30.95 21.90
CA VAL A 466 30.92 32.12 21.09
C VAL A 466 30.41 31.95 19.65
N PRO A 467 29.66 32.91 19.09
CA PRO A 467 29.28 32.88 17.68
C PRO A 467 30.50 33.02 16.77
N GLY A 468 30.62 32.13 15.79
CA GLY A 468 31.60 32.17 14.72
C GLY A 468 31.17 33.05 13.54
N PRO A 469 31.87 32.94 12.39
CA PRO A 469 31.55 33.70 11.19
C PRO A 469 30.19 33.29 10.60
N VAL A 470 29.60 34.21 9.84
CA VAL A 470 28.44 33.92 8.99
C VAL A 470 28.95 33.35 7.68
N LEU A 471 28.55 32.12 7.40
CA LEU A 471 28.90 31.40 6.18
C LEU A 471 27.66 31.26 5.29
N ARG A 472 27.84 31.48 3.99
CA ARG A 472 26.82 31.24 2.96
C ARG A 472 27.31 30.23 1.95
N ALA A 473 26.44 29.29 1.60
CA ALA A 473 26.65 28.31 0.53
C ALA A 473 25.39 28.24 -0.37
N SER A 474 25.59 28.21 -1.68
CA SER A 474 24.51 28.02 -2.67
C SER A 474 24.80 26.76 -3.49
N VAL A 475 23.85 25.84 -3.51
CA VAL A 475 23.98 24.51 -4.11
C VAL A 475 22.93 24.35 -5.20
N CYS A 476 23.36 24.24 -6.45
CA CYS A 476 22.48 24.20 -7.63
C CYS A 476 22.23 22.78 -8.17
N GLY A 477 22.47 21.75 -7.34
CA GLY A 477 22.23 20.34 -7.66
C GLY A 477 23.01 19.38 -6.76
N PRO A 478 22.62 18.09 -6.69
CA PRO A 478 23.24 17.09 -5.81
C PRO A 478 24.67 16.68 -6.22
N GLU A 479 25.15 17.06 -7.41
CA GLU A 479 26.53 16.81 -7.86
C GLU A 479 27.34 18.09 -8.08
N HIS A 480 26.73 19.25 -7.83
CA HIS A 480 27.34 20.55 -8.04
C HIS A 480 28.38 20.87 -6.95
N LEU A 481 29.43 21.60 -7.34
CA LEU A 481 30.29 22.27 -6.37
C LEU A 481 29.54 23.46 -5.82
N PHE A 482 29.82 23.76 -4.56
CA PHE A 482 29.38 25.00 -3.96
C PHE A 482 30.53 25.66 -3.23
N ARG A 483 30.61 26.98 -3.40
CA ARG A 483 31.53 27.84 -2.68
C ARG A 483 31.00 28.12 -1.29
N ILE A 484 31.87 28.05 -0.30
CA ILE A 484 31.57 28.52 1.05
C ILE A 484 32.12 29.93 1.17
N VAL A 485 31.22 30.89 1.40
CA VAL A 485 31.56 32.32 1.43
C VAL A 485 31.36 32.85 2.83
N ARG A 486 32.38 33.51 3.36
CA ARG A 486 32.32 34.24 4.62
C ARG A 486 31.68 35.61 4.38
N GLU A 487 30.48 35.82 4.90
CA GLU A 487 29.74 37.09 4.77
C GLU A 487 30.06 38.07 5.90
N ALA A 488 30.33 37.55 7.10
CA ALA A 488 30.70 38.35 8.26
C ALA A 488 31.58 37.56 9.23
N ASP A 489 32.42 38.24 10.01
CA ASP A 489 33.29 37.61 11.01
C ASP A 489 32.55 37.08 12.23
N LYS A 490 31.37 37.64 12.51
CA LYS A 490 30.53 37.26 13.64
C LYS A 490 29.06 37.47 13.30
N GLY A 491 28.23 36.50 13.64
CA GLY A 491 26.77 36.58 13.47
C GLY A 491 25.98 36.13 14.69
N THR A 492 24.71 35.86 14.47
CA THR A 492 23.82 35.20 15.44
C THR A 492 23.79 33.71 15.16
N PRO A 493 24.03 32.83 16.15
CA PRO A 493 24.04 31.40 15.87
C PRO A 493 22.69 30.87 15.39
N GLY A 494 22.73 29.98 14.40
CA GLY A 494 21.56 29.42 13.73
C GLY A 494 21.83 29.05 12.28
N THR A 495 20.81 28.55 11.60
CA THR A 495 20.85 28.22 10.17
C THR A 495 19.59 28.70 9.47
N LYS A 496 19.76 29.20 8.25
CA LYS A 496 18.71 29.57 7.32
C LYS A 496 18.91 28.76 6.04
N VAL A 497 17.94 27.90 5.72
CA VAL A 497 17.92 27.08 4.51
C VAL A 497 16.78 27.57 3.63
N ARG A 498 17.11 28.20 2.50
CA ARG A 498 16.17 28.63 1.47
C ARG A 498 16.21 27.68 0.28
N LEU A 499 15.04 27.14 -0.05
CA LEU A 499 14.78 26.23 -1.16
C LEU A 499 14.07 27.00 -2.28
N TYR A 500 14.75 27.24 -3.40
CA TYR A 500 14.13 27.82 -4.59
C TYR A 500 13.36 26.76 -5.36
N LEU A 501 12.04 26.89 -5.40
CA LEU A 501 11.12 25.86 -5.85
C LEU A 501 11.26 25.61 -7.36
N ARG A 502 11.20 24.35 -7.77
CA ARG A 502 11.23 23.96 -9.18
C ARG A 502 9.93 24.31 -9.89
N GLU A 503 10.01 25.24 -10.83
CA GLU A 503 8.89 25.58 -11.74
C GLU A 503 8.43 24.36 -12.56
N GLY A 504 7.12 24.21 -12.72
CA GLY A 504 6.50 23.06 -13.42
C GLY A 504 6.51 21.74 -12.66
N VAL A 505 7.29 21.62 -11.59
CA VAL A 505 7.33 20.44 -10.71
C VAL A 505 6.52 20.68 -9.43
N VAL A 506 6.61 21.86 -8.84
CA VAL A 506 5.80 22.25 -7.67
C VAL A 506 4.59 23.05 -8.15
N ALA A 507 3.39 22.53 -7.88
CA ALA A 507 2.15 23.19 -8.28
C ALA A 507 2.01 24.59 -7.66
N GLU A 508 1.27 25.50 -8.32
CA GLU A 508 1.10 26.87 -7.82
C GLU A 508 0.33 26.91 -6.49
N GLU A 509 -0.60 25.99 -6.31
CA GLU A 509 -1.43 25.81 -5.13
C GLU A 509 -0.74 25.07 -3.96
N TRP A 510 0.46 24.53 -4.17
CA TRP A 510 1.20 23.83 -3.11
C TRP A 510 1.66 24.81 -2.03
N SER A 511 1.44 24.44 -0.76
CA SER A 511 1.71 25.28 0.40
C SER A 511 2.47 24.51 1.48
N CYS A 512 3.69 24.94 1.77
CA CYS A 512 4.52 24.43 2.86
C CYS A 512 3.81 24.57 4.22
N VAL A 513 3.02 25.64 4.40
CA VAL A 513 2.22 25.85 5.61
C VAL A 513 1.20 24.73 5.78
N LYS A 514 0.44 24.39 4.72
CA LYS A 514 -0.52 23.27 4.76
C LYS A 514 0.15 21.92 5.06
N VAL A 515 1.32 21.68 4.47
CA VAL A 515 2.11 20.47 4.75
C VAL A 515 2.48 20.40 6.23
N LEU A 516 3.04 21.48 6.80
CA LEU A 516 3.38 21.54 8.22
C LEU A 516 2.16 21.34 9.12
N GLU A 517 1.00 21.89 8.77
CA GLU A 517 -0.24 21.67 9.52
C GLU A 517 -0.72 20.22 9.50
N GLY A 518 -0.46 19.50 8.41
CA GLY A 518 -0.74 18.07 8.32
C GLY A 518 0.23 17.22 9.13
N VAL A 519 1.51 17.61 9.19
CA VAL A 519 2.57 16.76 9.76
C VAL A 519 3.02 17.12 11.18
N LEU A 520 2.89 18.37 11.63
CA LEU A 520 3.40 18.88 12.91
C LEU A 520 2.27 19.15 13.92
N GLY A 521 2.21 18.36 14.99
CA GLY A 521 1.17 18.45 16.02
C GLY A 521 1.58 19.20 17.27
N ILE A 522 2.80 18.92 17.74
CA ILE A 522 3.40 19.57 18.91
C ILE A 522 4.79 20.02 18.52
N ALA A 523 5.04 21.32 18.50
CA ALA A 523 6.39 21.81 18.28
C ALA A 523 7.17 21.81 19.61
N GLU A 524 8.36 21.22 19.66
CA GLU A 524 9.19 21.27 20.88
C GLU A 524 9.74 22.69 21.13
N PHE A 525 10.01 23.42 20.05
CA PHE A 525 10.43 24.81 20.05
C PHE A 525 9.37 25.67 19.35
N GLY A 526 9.25 26.95 19.74
CA GLY A 526 8.27 27.84 19.15
C GLY A 526 8.43 27.88 17.62
N THR A 527 7.40 27.47 16.89
CA THR A 527 7.47 27.32 15.43
C THR A 527 6.44 28.20 14.75
N VAL A 528 6.84 28.97 13.75
CA VAL A 528 5.95 29.83 12.96
C VAL A 528 6.08 29.45 11.49
N ALA A 529 4.96 29.32 10.77
CA ALA A 529 4.95 29.11 9.33
C ALA A 529 4.05 30.15 8.64
N GLU A 530 4.57 30.82 7.62
CA GLU A 530 3.85 31.88 6.90
C GLU A 530 3.98 31.74 5.37
N GLU A 531 2.89 32.02 4.65
CA GLU A 531 2.80 32.06 3.19
C GLU A 531 2.37 33.47 2.77
N GLY A 532 3.34 34.35 2.56
CA GLY A 532 3.11 35.78 2.32
C GLY A 532 2.11 36.40 3.31
N ARG A 533 1.11 37.12 2.80
CA ARG A 533 -0.02 37.64 3.59
C ARG A 533 -1.23 36.70 3.63
N ARG A 534 -1.16 35.53 2.99
CA ARG A 534 -2.32 34.65 2.78
C ARG A 534 -2.63 33.81 4.02
N ARG A 535 -1.60 33.27 4.67
CA ARG A 535 -1.74 32.33 5.78
C ARG A 535 -0.56 32.43 6.73
N ARG A 536 -0.83 32.43 8.03
CA ARG A 536 0.17 32.39 9.10
C ARG A 536 -0.31 31.45 10.19
N VAL A 537 0.58 30.55 10.60
CA VAL A 537 0.29 29.52 11.61
C VAL A 537 1.42 29.52 12.64
N GLU A 538 1.06 29.42 13.91
CA GLU A 538 2.00 29.36 15.02
C GLU A 538 1.75 28.10 15.85
N TRP A 539 2.84 27.46 16.26
CA TRP A 539 2.86 26.39 17.25
C TRP A 539 3.60 26.91 18.48
N GLU A 540 2.87 26.99 19.60
CA GLU A 540 3.46 27.27 20.91
C GLU A 540 4.26 26.04 21.36
N ALA A 541 5.43 26.28 21.96
CA ALA A 541 6.33 25.22 22.40
C ALA A 541 5.64 24.26 23.39
N GLY A 542 5.66 22.96 23.10
CA GLY A 542 5.14 21.90 23.94
C GLY A 542 3.62 21.76 23.99
N ARG A 543 2.87 22.57 23.24
CA ARG A 543 1.40 22.50 23.20
C ARG A 543 0.90 21.87 21.90
N VAL A 544 -0.18 21.09 22.02
CA VAL A 544 -0.92 20.60 20.86
C VAL A 544 -1.67 21.75 20.23
N ARG A 545 -1.55 21.88 18.90
CA ARG A 545 -2.35 22.83 18.15
C ARG A 545 -3.78 22.31 17.99
N SER A 546 -4.76 23.03 18.56
CA SER A 546 -6.18 22.80 18.27
C SER A 546 -6.53 23.37 16.90
N ALA A 547 -7.07 22.55 15.99
CA ALA A 547 -7.52 23.01 14.69
C ALA A 547 -8.73 23.95 14.84
N ASP A 548 -8.69 25.11 14.18
CA ASP A 548 -9.79 26.07 14.22
C ASP A 548 -11.01 25.52 13.46
N ARG A 549 -12.21 25.59 14.06
CA ARG A 549 -13.44 24.97 13.50
C ARG A 549 -13.81 25.52 12.12
N ALA A 550 -13.37 26.73 11.78
CA ALA A 550 -13.68 27.41 10.51
C ALA A 550 -12.99 26.80 9.28
N ALA A 551 -11.85 26.13 9.44
CA ALA A 551 -11.10 25.50 8.33
C ALA A 551 -11.78 24.22 7.79
N ARG A 552 -12.77 23.68 8.50
CA ARG A 552 -13.41 22.37 8.24
C ARG A 552 -14.39 22.33 7.07
N ARG A 553 -14.73 23.47 6.46
CA ARG A 553 -15.86 23.55 5.50
C ARG A 553 -15.52 23.19 4.05
N TYR A 554 -14.24 22.95 3.72
CA TYR A 554 -13.78 22.80 2.34
C TYR A 554 -12.74 21.67 2.10
N GLU A 555 -12.55 20.74 3.04
CA GLU A 555 -11.54 19.67 2.90
C GLU A 555 -12.18 18.32 2.53
N SER A 556 -11.61 17.63 1.54
CA SER A 556 -12.06 16.35 0.99
C SER A 556 -11.73 15.15 1.90
N GLU A 557 -12.46 14.05 1.74
CA GLU A 557 -12.37 12.81 2.54
C GLU A 557 -11.01 12.06 2.47
N ASP A 558 -10.08 12.46 1.60
CA ASP A 558 -8.78 11.79 1.38
C ASP A 558 -7.69 12.10 2.44
N ASP A 559 -7.98 12.92 3.46
CA ASP A 559 -6.99 13.49 4.41
C ASP A 559 -6.90 12.76 5.78
N ALA A 560 -7.09 11.44 5.80
CA ALA A 560 -7.12 10.63 7.02
C ALA A 560 -5.80 10.61 7.86
N SER A 561 -4.74 11.28 7.39
CA SER A 561 -3.42 11.36 8.03
C SER A 561 -3.18 12.65 8.82
N ARG A 562 -4.12 13.60 8.86
CA ARG A 562 -3.93 14.88 9.56
C ARG A 562 -4.16 14.80 11.06
N ILE A 563 -3.47 15.66 11.78
CA ILE A 563 -3.57 15.79 13.24
C ILE A 563 -4.89 16.48 13.55
N HIS A 564 -5.87 15.69 13.98
CA HIS A 564 -7.17 16.20 14.39
C HIS A 564 -7.19 16.30 15.91
N SER A 565 -7.11 17.53 16.42
CA SER A 565 -7.47 17.82 17.82
C SER A 565 -8.34 19.07 17.84
N ALA A 566 -9.52 18.97 18.43
CA ALA A 566 -10.40 20.12 18.62
C ALA A 566 -11.21 19.99 19.89
N GLY A 567 -11.78 21.12 20.33
CA GLY A 567 -12.50 21.21 21.60
C GLY A 567 -11.54 21.36 22.77
N TRP A 568 -11.90 20.80 23.92
CA TRP A 568 -11.05 20.83 25.12
C TRP A 568 -9.84 19.90 24.97
N THR A 569 -8.78 20.21 25.70
CA THR A 569 -7.58 19.38 25.83
C THR A 569 -7.13 19.26 27.28
N LEU A 570 -6.78 18.05 27.75
CA LEU A 570 -6.16 17.81 29.06
C LEU A 570 -4.75 17.25 28.85
N PRO A 571 -3.70 18.07 29.03
CA PRO A 571 -2.32 17.63 28.86
C PRO A 571 -1.81 16.85 30.08
N TRP A 572 -0.95 15.88 29.81
CA TRP A 572 -0.22 15.07 30.77
C TRP A 572 1.18 14.77 30.23
N SER A 573 2.17 14.60 31.10
CA SER A 573 3.55 14.28 30.70
C SER A 573 4.20 13.26 31.65
N ALA A 574 4.93 12.30 31.09
CA ALA A 574 5.75 11.34 31.82
C ALA A 574 7.06 11.98 32.30
N GLY A 575 6.95 13.01 33.16
CA GLY A 575 8.08 13.84 33.56
C GLY A 575 8.42 14.95 32.56
N ALA A 576 9.51 15.67 32.79
CA ALA A 576 9.88 16.83 31.97
C ALA A 576 10.31 16.43 30.54
N GLU A 577 11.05 15.34 30.40
CA GLU A 577 11.63 14.88 29.12
C GLU A 577 10.92 13.67 28.50
N GLY A 578 9.97 13.05 29.20
CA GLY A 578 9.25 11.86 28.70
C GLY A 578 8.10 12.19 27.75
N ALA A 579 7.37 11.15 27.37
CA ALA A 579 6.22 11.23 26.47
C ALA A 579 5.15 12.20 26.99
N GLN A 580 4.45 12.85 26.05
CA GLN A 580 3.30 13.69 26.34
C GLN A 580 2.03 12.99 25.87
N VAL A 581 0.99 13.07 26.68
CA VAL A 581 -0.35 12.58 26.35
C VAL A 581 -1.29 13.76 26.50
N VAL A 582 -2.04 14.07 25.45
CA VAL A 582 -3.04 15.13 25.48
C VAL A 582 -4.38 14.52 25.12
N TRP A 583 -5.24 14.36 26.13
CA TRP A 583 -6.62 13.96 25.89
C TRP A 583 -7.36 15.09 25.19
N CYS A 584 -8.15 14.80 24.17
CA CYS A 584 -8.87 15.80 23.39
C CYS A 584 -10.32 15.38 23.13
N GLN A 585 -11.19 16.37 22.92
CA GLN A 585 -12.62 16.12 22.68
C GLN A 585 -12.87 15.37 21.36
N GLU A 586 -12.23 15.83 20.29
CA GLU A 586 -12.42 15.32 18.93
C GLU A 586 -11.05 15.00 18.30
N GLY A 587 -10.98 13.85 17.62
CA GLY A 587 -9.80 13.39 16.86
C GLY A 587 -8.70 12.79 17.74
N GLY A 588 -7.54 12.50 17.15
CA GLY A 588 -6.33 12.14 17.87
C GLY A 588 -5.23 11.62 16.93
N ALA A 589 -4.02 11.43 17.47
CA ALA A 589 -2.83 11.17 16.66
C ALA A 589 -1.72 10.50 17.47
N LEU A 590 -0.88 9.72 16.79
CA LEU A 590 0.42 9.27 17.30
C LEU A 590 1.51 10.16 16.69
N LEU A 591 2.32 10.79 17.55
CA LEU A 591 3.42 11.66 17.17
C LEU A 591 4.73 11.09 17.70
N VAL A 592 5.81 11.31 16.94
CA VAL A 592 7.19 11.12 17.40
C VAL A 592 7.91 12.44 17.23
N ASP A 593 8.45 12.98 18.33
CA ASP A 593 9.12 14.28 18.37
C ASP A 593 8.29 15.41 17.77
N GLY A 594 6.97 15.33 17.97
CA GLY A 594 5.99 16.31 17.50
C GLY A 594 5.39 16.04 16.13
N LEU A 595 5.92 15.10 15.36
CA LEU A 595 5.50 14.81 13.99
C LEU A 595 4.61 13.56 13.90
N VAL A 596 3.54 13.63 13.10
CA VAL A 596 2.57 12.52 12.94
C VAL A 596 3.21 11.29 12.32
N VAL A 597 2.95 10.12 12.92
CA VAL A 597 3.41 8.83 12.43
C VAL A 597 2.29 7.80 12.50
N ALA A 598 2.39 6.76 11.69
CA ALA A 598 1.51 5.59 11.71
C ALA A 598 2.27 4.34 12.18
N PRO A 599 1.62 3.39 12.86
CA PRO A 599 2.25 2.10 13.15
C PRO A 599 2.34 1.24 11.89
N ALA A 600 3.51 0.69 11.58
CA ALA A 600 3.65 -0.29 10.49
C ALA A 600 2.99 -1.63 10.80
N ARG A 601 2.85 -1.95 12.10
CA ARG A 601 2.17 -3.14 12.62
C ARG A 601 1.14 -2.73 13.68
N PRO A 602 -0.09 -2.40 13.28
CA PRO A 602 -1.16 -2.02 14.20
C PRO A 602 -1.44 -3.12 15.24
N SER A 603 -1.35 -2.82 16.54
CA SER A 603 -1.67 -3.76 17.63
C SER A 603 -2.18 -3.05 18.89
N GLY A 604 -2.95 -3.74 19.73
CA GLY A 604 -3.47 -3.21 21.00
C GLY A 604 -4.33 -1.95 20.80
N VAL A 605 -3.98 -0.86 21.51
CA VAL A 605 -4.66 0.45 21.40
C VAL A 605 -4.53 1.10 20.02
N LEU A 606 -3.62 0.62 19.17
CA LEU A 606 -3.38 1.10 17.80
C LEU A 606 -3.99 0.20 16.72
N ALA A 607 -4.84 -0.77 17.08
CA ALA A 607 -5.33 -1.81 16.18
C ALA A 607 -6.16 -1.36 14.95
N GLN A 608 -6.68 -0.14 14.99
CA GLN A 608 -7.55 0.44 13.95
C GLN A 608 -6.74 1.09 12.83
N ASP A 609 -7.35 1.22 11.66
CA ASP A 609 -6.72 1.87 10.51
C ASP A 609 -6.54 3.39 10.77
N GLY A 610 -5.44 3.99 10.30
CA GLY A 610 -5.06 5.39 10.61
C GLY A 610 -4.17 5.51 11.85
N SER A 611 -4.34 6.56 12.66
CA SER A 611 -3.56 6.76 13.90
C SER A 611 -3.98 5.82 15.04
N GLY A 612 -5.16 5.19 14.95
CA GLY A 612 -5.72 4.27 15.94
C GLY A 612 -6.16 4.90 17.28
N LEU A 613 -5.89 6.19 17.50
CA LEU A 613 -6.06 6.89 18.77
C LEU A 613 -7.12 8.00 18.66
N GLN A 614 -8.40 7.66 18.80
CA GLN A 614 -9.47 8.66 18.91
C GLN A 614 -9.56 9.17 20.35
N GLY A 615 -9.66 10.49 20.52
CA GLY A 615 -9.79 11.17 21.81
C GLY A 615 -8.46 11.44 22.52
N VAL A 616 -7.31 11.13 21.88
CA VAL A 616 -5.99 11.33 22.47
C VAL A 616 -4.91 11.59 21.43
N VAL A 617 -4.04 12.57 21.71
CA VAL A 617 -2.79 12.80 21.00
C VAL A 617 -1.64 12.33 21.88
N VAL A 618 -0.86 11.35 21.41
CA VAL A 618 0.32 10.84 22.13
C VAL A 618 1.57 11.26 21.38
N ASN A 619 2.47 11.98 22.05
CA ASN A 619 3.76 12.38 21.53
C ASN A 619 4.89 11.63 22.25
N LEU A 620 5.50 10.67 21.55
CA LEU A 620 6.65 9.92 22.01
C LEU A 620 7.92 10.75 21.76
N ARG A 621 8.69 11.01 22.81
CA ARG A 621 9.90 11.83 22.76
C ARG A 621 10.91 11.40 23.82
N GLY A 622 12.17 11.79 23.64
CA GLY A 622 13.24 11.52 24.59
C GLY A 622 13.42 10.02 24.85
N PRO A 623 13.36 9.54 26.10
CA PRO A 623 13.52 8.12 26.42
C PRO A 623 12.38 7.22 25.94
N ASP A 624 11.19 7.79 25.67
CA ASP A 624 10.01 7.04 25.21
C ASP A 624 9.88 7.01 23.67
N ALA A 625 10.84 7.60 22.94
CA ALA A 625 10.85 7.59 21.49
C ALA A 625 11.20 6.19 20.93
N PRO A 626 10.62 5.78 19.78
CA PRO A 626 10.86 4.45 19.22
C PRO A 626 12.31 4.23 18.76
N GLU A 627 12.76 2.99 18.86
CA GLU A 627 14.07 2.54 18.39
C GLU A 627 14.13 2.40 16.87
N ARG A 628 13.02 2.09 16.19
CA ARG A 628 13.00 1.85 14.74
C ARG A 628 11.84 2.58 14.06
N LEU A 629 12.21 3.44 13.10
CA LEU A 629 11.32 4.14 12.18
C LEU A 629 11.63 3.70 10.73
N SER A 630 10.65 3.83 9.83
CA SER A 630 10.86 3.71 8.38
C SER A 630 11.84 4.78 7.86
N VAL A 631 12.34 4.57 6.63
CA VAL A 631 13.28 5.50 5.97
C VAL A 631 12.64 6.89 5.76
N ASP A 632 11.37 6.91 5.33
CA ASP A 632 10.53 8.12 5.19
C ASP A 632 10.07 8.71 6.54
N ARG A 633 10.34 8.01 7.65
CA ARG A 633 9.95 8.37 9.03
C ARG A 633 8.45 8.56 9.25
N GLN A 634 7.60 8.10 8.33
CA GLN A 634 6.15 8.15 8.47
C GLN A 634 5.63 6.97 9.29
N HIS A 635 6.41 5.89 9.41
CA HIS A 635 5.97 4.66 10.05
C HIS A 635 6.86 4.23 11.22
N VAL A 636 6.24 3.86 12.34
CA VAL A 636 6.92 3.19 13.47
C VAL A 636 6.99 1.70 13.20
N LEU A 637 8.21 1.14 13.23
CA LEU A 637 8.45 -0.27 12.97
C LEU A 637 8.41 -1.13 14.24
N ASP A 638 8.53 -0.50 15.41
CA ASP A 638 8.43 -1.15 16.73
C ASP A 638 6.97 -1.48 17.08
N GLU A 639 6.78 -2.50 17.91
CA GLU A 639 5.46 -2.87 18.43
C GLU A 639 5.15 -2.05 19.70
N LEU A 640 4.33 -1.01 19.56
CA LEU A 640 4.09 -0.04 20.64
C LEU A 640 2.88 -0.36 21.54
N GLY A 641 2.01 -1.29 21.15
CA GLY A 641 0.67 -1.46 21.75
C GLY A 641 0.65 -1.54 23.28
N SER A 642 1.47 -2.43 23.88
CA SER A 642 1.52 -2.63 25.34
C SER A 642 2.12 -1.42 26.07
N SER A 643 3.24 -0.88 25.58
CA SER A 643 3.91 0.27 26.19
C SER A 643 3.03 1.54 26.19
N LEU A 644 2.27 1.74 25.10
CA LEU A 644 1.30 2.84 25.00
C LEU A 644 0.12 2.65 25.97
N ALA A 645 -0.38 1.42 26.13
CA ALA A 645 -1.46 1.15 27.07
C ALA A 645 -1.06 1.48 28.52
N GLU A 646 0.17 1.14 28.93
CA GLU A 646 0.71 1.49 30.26
C GLU A 646 0.88 3.01 30.42
N LEU A 647 1.40 3.69 29.40
CA LEU A 647 1.53 5.15 29.38
C LEU A 647 0.17 5.83 29.53
N LEU A 648 -0.82 5.41 28.73
CA LEU A 648 -2.18 5.95 28.73
C LEU A 648 -2.88 5.69 30.07
N THR A 649 -2.68 4.52 30.68
CA THR A 649 -3.21 4.20 32.03
C THR A 649 -2.76 5.25 33.06
N ARG A 650 -1.48 5.61 33.07
CA ARG A 650 -0.95 6.67 33.97
C ARG A 650 -1.51 8.05 33.62
N ALA A 651 -1.67 8.33 32.32
CA ALA A 651 -2.17 9.62 31.83
C ALA A 651 -3.64 9.88 32.14
N VAL A 652 -4.43 8.86 32.49
CA VAL A 652 -5.84 9.03 32.93
C VAL A 652 -5.95 9.89 34.19
N THR A 653 -4.89 10.02 34.99
CA THR A 653 -4.84 10.94 36.13
C THR A 653 -5.17 12.39 35.76
N ALA A 654 -4.92 12.81 34.52
CA ALA A 654 -5.24 14.15 34.02
C ALA A 654 -6.75 14.45 33.98
N PHE A 655 -7.62 13.42 33.92
CA PHE A 655 -9.07 13.58 34.07
C PHE A 655 -9.47 14.15 35.44
N ALA A 656 -8.54 14.24 36.39
CA ALA A 656 -8.80 14.97 37.62
C ALA A 656 -9.10 16.47 37.41
N GLY A 657 -8.53 17.08 36.37
CA GLY A 657 -8.74 18.48 36.01
C GLY A 657 -9.90 18.73 35.04
N THR A 658 -10.83 17.78 34.89
CA THR A 658 -11.95 17.89 33.95
C THR A 658 -12.83 19.12 34.26
N PRO A 659 -13.12 20.00 33.28
CA PRO A 659 -13.94 21.20 33.51
C PRO A 659 -15.39 20.89 33.94
N PRO A 660 -16.01 21.72 34.79
CA PRO A 660 -17.44 21.61 35.11
C PRO A 660 -18.29 21.77 33.84
N GLY A 661 -19.09 20.76 33.51
CA GLY A 661 -19.95 20.75 32.31
C GLY A 661 -19.45 19.86 31.16
N PHE A 662 -18.24 19.27 31.27
CA PHE A 662 -17.79 18.29 30.30
C PHE A 662 -18.58 16.97 30.41
N ARG A 663 -19.11 16.50 29.28
CA ARG A 663 -19.84 15.23 29.20
C ARG A 663 -18.86 14.06 29.00
N LEU A 664 -18.12 13.73 30.05
CA LEU A 664 -17.12 12.65 30.04
C LEU A 664 -17.73 11.31 29.60
N GLY A 665 -18.97 11.01 29.97
CA GLY A 665 -19.66 9.79 29.53
C GLY A 665 -19.93 9.77 28.01
N SER A 666 -20.31 10.90 27.41
CA SER A 666 -20.53 10.98 25.95
C SER A 666 -19.23 10.82 25.18
N TRP A 667 -18.16 11.50 25.61
CA TRP A 667 -16.83 11.33 25.02
C TRP A 667 -16.31 9.90 25.13
N PHE A 668 -16.52 9.23 26.27
CA PHE A 668 -16.13 7.84 26.44
C PHE A 668 -16.85 6.91 25.46
N CYS A 669 -18.12 7.17 25.16
CA CYS A 669 -18.88 6.44 24.14
C CYS A 669 -18.28 6.62 22.74
N ASP A 670 -17.87 7.84 22.39
CA ASP A 670 -17.21 8.13 21.11
C ASP A 670 -15.87 7.39 21.00
N VAL A 671 -15.09 7.35 22.08
CA VAL A 671 -13.83 6.58 22.17
C VAL A 671 -14.10 5.09 22.03
N LEU A 672 -15.09 4.53 22.72
CA LEU A 672 -15.44 3.11 22.61
C LEU A 672 -15.86 2.72 21.19
N GLN A 673 -16.58 3.60 20.49
CA GLN A 673 -16.98 3.35 19.11
C GLN A 673 -15.78 3.33 18.15
N ALA A 674 -14.81 4.22 18.36
CA ALA A 674 -13.66 4.39 17.48
C ALA A 674 -12.48 3.46 17.82
N SER A 675 -12.17 3.26 19.10
CA SER A 675 -11.05 2.44 19.60
C SER A 675 -11.46 1.69 20.88
N PRO A 676 -11.98 0.45 20.76
CA PRO A 676 -12.43 -0.34 21.90
C PRO A 676 -11.31 -0.65 22.91
N ALA A 677 -10.11 -0.96 22.42
CA ALA A 677 -8.95 -1.25 23.28
C ALA A 677 -8.54 -0.02 24.12
N LEU A 678 -8.62 1.19 23.55
CA LEU A 678 -8.37 2.43 24.29
C LEU A 678 -9.45 2.68 25.36
N ALA A 679 -10.72 2.40 25.05
CA ALA A 679 -11.81 2.55 26.00
C ALA A 679 -11.68 1.62 27.21
N ASP A 680 -11.12 0.41 27.04
CA ASP A 680 -10.78 -0.47 28.16
C ASP A 680 -9.71 0.12 29.07
N VAL A 681 -8.61 0.63 28.48
CA VAL A 681 -7.53 1.27 29.24
C VAL A 681 -8.06 2.46 30.05
N VAL A 682 -8.80 3.35 29.40
CA VAL A 682 -9.38 4.54 30.05
C VAL A 682 -10.41 4.14 31.09
N GLY A 683 -11.29 3.19 30.76
CA GLY A 683 -12.36 2.74 31.64
C GLY A 683 -11.84 2.07 32.92
N ASP A 684 -10.92 1.11 32.79
CA ASP A 684 -10.33 0.41 33.93
C ASP A 684 -9.57 1.37 34.87
N ALA A 685 -8.86 2.36 34.29
CA ALA A 685 -8.14 3.37 35.04
C ALA A 685 -9.08 4.34 35.77
N LEU A 686 -10.15 4.84 35.11
CA LEU A 686 -11.13 5.73 35.74
C LEU A 686 -11.82 5.07 36.94
N VAL A 687 -12.20 3.81 36.80
CA VAL A 687 -12.83 3.09 37.92
C VAL A 687 -11.85 2.82 39.06
N SER A 688 -10.59 2.51 38.75
CA SER A 688 -9.54 2.36 39.78
C SER A 688 -9.32 3.66 40.56
N MET A 689 -9.59 4.81 39.94
CA MET A 689 -9.59 6.13 40.58
C MET A 689 -10.90 6.49 41.30
N GLY A 690 -11.93 5.64 41.26
CA GLY A 690 -13.26 5.93 41.79
C GLY A 690 -14.01 7.04 41.05
N ARG A 691 -13.68 7.29 39.78
CA ARG A 691 -14.34 8.28 38.91
C ARG A 691 -15.44 7.61 38.11
N GLU A 692 -16.69 7.92 38.42
CA GLU A 692 -17.84 7.41 37.69
C GLU A 692 -18.18 8.27 36.46
N LEU A 693 -18.72 7.63 35.42
CA LEU A 693 -19.16 8.25 34.17
C LEU A 693 -20.67 8.51 34.21
N SER A 694 -21.14 9.59 33.60
CA SER A 694 -22.58 9.84 33.48
C SER A 694 -23.02 10.15 32.05
N SER A 695 -24.15 9.57 31.65
CA SER A 695 -24.83 9.84 30.39
C SER A 695 -26.35 9.80 30.60
N GLY A 696 -27.09 10.76 30.04
CA GLY A 696 -28.55 10.84 30.20
C GLY A 696 -29.05 10.93 31.66
N GLY A 697 -28.19 11.36 32.60
CA GLY A 697 -28.48 11.40 34.03
C GLY A 697 -28.31 10.05 34.76
N PHE A 698 -27.87 9.00 34.08
CA PHE A 698 -27.52 7.71 34.69
C PHE A 698 -25.99 7.60 34.85
N VAL A 699 -25.56 7.01 35.96
CA VAL A 699 -24.15 6.87 36.32
C VAL A 699 -23.69 5.42 36.12
N PHE A 700 -22.54 5.21 35.49
CA PHE A 700 -21.93 3.90 35.23
C PHE A 700 -20.40 3.96 35.40
N GLY A 701 -19.71 2.82 35.43
CA GLY A 701 -18.26 2.81 35.65
C GLY A 701 -17.86 2.82 37.13
N SER A 702 -18.59 2.09 37.99
CA SER A 702 -18.21 1.91 39.40
C SER A 702 -17.29 0.70 39.59
N ALA A 703 -16.67 0.59 40.76
CA ALA A 703 -15.83 -0.55 41.14
C ALA A 703 -16.60 -1.88 41.10
N ALA A 704 -17.90 -1.86 41.41
CA ALA A 704 -18.76 -3.03 41.39
C ALA A 704 -19.24 -3.39 39.96
N THR A 705 -19.64 -2.40 39.16
CA THR A 705 -20.30 -2.66 37.88
C THR A 705 -19.33 -2.74 36.70
N GLY A 706 -18.19 -2.06 36.78
CA GLY A 706 -17.31 -1.85 35.62
C GLY A 706 -17.90 -0.87 34.61
N THR A 707 -17.28 -0.79 33.43
CA THR A 707 -17.64 0.14 32.35
C THR A 707 -18.50 -0.55 31.31
N PHE A 708 -19.81 -0.27 31.34
CA PHE A 708 -20.79 -0.83 30.40
C PHE A 708 -21.85 0.22 30.04
N PRO A 709 -21.59 1.08 29.03
CA PRO A 709 -22.50 2.19 28.69
C PRO A 709 -23.98 1.81 28.44
N LEU A 710 -24.28 0.60 28.01
CA LEU A 710 -25.66 0.10 27.81
C LEU A 710 -26.45 -0.07 29.11
N ASP A 711 -25.81 -0.05 30.28
CA ASP A 711 -26.50 -0.05 31.58
C ASP A 711 -27.52 1.09 31.68
N VAL A 712 -27.25 2.22 31.01
CA VAL A 712 -28.20 3.34 30.89
C VAL A 712 -29.54 2.85 30.35
N SER A 713 -29.56 2.01 29.32
CA SER A 713 -30.81 1.46 28.75
C SER A 713 -31.33 0.22 29.50
N LEU A 714 -30.44 -0.68 29.92
CA LEU A 714 -30.81 -1.97 30.53
C LEU A 714 -31.33 -1.83 31.96
N VAL A 715 -30.72 -0.93 32.76
CA VAL A 715 -31.00 -0.83 34.19
C VAL A 715 -31.95 0.34 34.48
N SER A 716 -31.82 1.47 33.79
CA SER A 716 -32.63 2.66 34.09
C SER A 716 -34.00 2.66 33.41
N GLY A 717 -34.20 1.88 32.34
CA GLY A 717 -35.42 1.88 31.52
C GLY A 717 -35.66 3.19 30.74
N ARG A 718 -34.79 4.20 30.89
CA ARG A 718 -34.89 5.45 30.13
C ARG A 718 -34.35 5.23 28.72
N ARG A 719 -35.09 5.73 27.73
CA ARG A 719 -34.57 5.88 26.36
C ARG A 719 -33.90 7.24 26.26
N PRO A 720 -32.57 7.34 26.25
CA PRO A 720 -31.91 8.62 26.01
C PRO A 720 -32.29 9.18 24.64
N GLY A 721 -32.40 10.52 24.55
CA GLY A 721 -32.61 11.23 23.29
C GLY A 721 -31.26 11.62 22.67
N GLY A 722 -30.96 11.11 21.48
CA GLY A 722 -29.72 11.40 20.73
C GLY A 722 -29.52 10.43 19.55
N HIS A 723 -28.84 10.86 18.49
CA HIS A 723 -28.79 10.15 17.20
C HIS A 723 -27.62 9.17 16.99
N HIS A 724 -26.64 9.07 17.88
CA HIS A 724 -25.53 8.09 17.79
C HIS A 724 -25.08 7.69 19.20
N ASP A 725 -25.61 6.60 19.75
CA ASP A 725 -25.47 6.38 21.19
C ASP A 725 -25.09 4.93 21.52
N MET A 726 -23.83 4.72 21.93
CA MET A 726 -23.36 3.48 22.54
C MET A 726 -24.11 3.14 23.85
N THR A 727 -25.00 4.01 24.33
CA THR A 727 -25.89 3.70 25.46
C THR A 727 -27.21 3.06 25.06
N ARG A 728 -27.45 2.81 23.75
CA ARG A 728 -28.67 2.15 23.25
C ARG A 728 -28.37 1.11 22.15
N ALA A 729 -29.05 -0.03 22.24
CA ALA A 729 -29.03 -1.07 21.21
C ALA A 729 -30.44 -1.43 20.73
N THR A 730 -30.55 -1.88 19.48
CA THR A 730 -31.77 -2.47 18.94
C THR A 730 -31.89 -3.94 19.32
N GLY A 731 -33.12 -4.40 19.60
CA GLY A 731 -33.38 -5.76 20.10
C GLY A 731 -33.25 -5.89 21.62
N TYR A 732 -33.16 -7.13 22.11
CA TYR A 732 -33.10 -7.48 23.53
C TYR A 732 -31.78 -8.16 23.89
N ALA A 733 -31.21 -7.81 25.04
CA ALA A 733 -30.03 -8.46 25.60
C ALA A 733 -30.26 -9.96 25.84
N PRO A 734 -29.25 -10.82 25.62
CA PRO A 734 -29.28 -12.22 26.06
C PRO A 734 -29.52 -12.33 27.57
N ASP A 735 -30.31 -13.33 27.99
CA ASP A 735 -30.79 -13.44 29.39
C ASP A 735 -29.68 -13.45 30.44
N HIS A 736 -28.58 -14.17 30.19
CA HIS A 736 -27.43 -14.23 31.09
C HIS A 736 -26.68 -12.89 31.19
N ILE A 737 -26.61 -12.11 30.10
CA ILE A 737 -26.01 -10.77 30.10
C ILE A 737 -26.93 -9.78 30.81
N TYR A 738 -28.25 -9.86 30.56
CA TYR A 738 -29.22 -9.03 31.26
C TYR A 738 -29.20 -9.27 32.77
N LEU A 739 -29.27 -10.54 33.20
CA LEU A 739 -29.14 -10.91 34.62
C LEU A 739 -27.81 -10.49 35.22
N TRP A 740 -26.70 -10.64 34.49
CA TRP A 740 -25.39 -10.19 34.93
C TRP A 740 -25.37 -8.70 35.28
N ARG A 741 -25.92 -7.85 34.41
CA ARG A 741 -25.99 -6.41 34.66
C ARG A 741 -26.94 -6.08 35.82
N LEU A 742 -28.11 -6.72 35.90
CA LEU A 742 -29.03 -6.49 37.02
C LEU A 742 -28.43 -6.87 38.38
N LEU A 743 -27.78 -8.03 38.45
CA LEU A 743 -27.09 -8.51 39.66
C LEU A 743 -25.94 -7.59 40.06
N ALA A 744 -25.16 -7.09 39.09
CA ALA A 744 -24.05 -6.16 39.36
C ALA A 744 -24.50 -4.81 39.92
N HIS A 745 -25.70 -4.34 39.55
CA HIS A 745 -26.28 -3.09 40.05
C HIS A 745 -27.11 -3.26 41.34
N GLY A 746 -27.54 -4.48 41.68
CA GLY A 746 -28.23 -4.78 42.94
C GLY A 746 -29.57 -4.05 43.14
N ARG A 747 -30.27 -3.67 42.07
CA ARG A 747 -31.55 -2.92 42.19
C ARG A 747 -32.71 -3.85 42.54
N GLU A 748 -33.17 -3.81 43.80
CA GLU A 748 -34.26 -4.67 44.28
C GLU A 748 -35.57 -4.50 43.49
N GLU A 749 -35.84 -3.30 42.97
CA GLU A 749 -37.00 -3.03 42.09
C GLU A 749 -37.06 -3.95 40.86
N LEU A 750 -35.89 -4.35 40.33
CA LEU A 750 -35.77 -5.22 39.16
C LEU A 750 -35.47 -6.67 39.56
N LEU A 751 -34.78 -6.90 40.67
CA LEU A 751 -34.45 -8.25 41.12
C LEU A 751 -35.61 -8.95 41.83
N GLY A 752 -36.47 -8.20 42.55
CA GLY A 752 -37.59 -8.75 43.33
C GLY A 752 -38.54 -9.64 42.51
N PRO A 753 -39.13 -9.14 41.40
CA PRO A 753 -40.03 -9.95 40.57
C PRO A 753 -39.37 -11.19 39.94
N LEU A 754 -38.05 -11.15 39.72
CA LEU A 754 -37.31 -12.30 39.19
C LEU A 754 -37.00 -13.31 40.31
N ALA A 755 -36.69 -12.84 41.52
CA ALA A 755 -36.44 -13.67 42.69
C ALA A 755 -37.69 -14.42 43.17
N GLU A 756 -38.89 -13.87 42.94
CA GLU A 756 -40.16 -14.57 43.17
C GLU A 756 -40.33 -15.80 42.25
N LEU A 757 -39.82 -15.74 41.02
CA LEU A 757 -39.85 -16.85 40.06
C LEU A 757 -38.73 -17.86 40.31
N CYS A 758 -37.56 -17.38 40.72
CA CYS A 758 -36.39 -18.20 40.97
C CYS A 758 -35.57 -17.61 42.14
N PRO A 759 -35.75 -18.15 43.37
CA PRO A 759 -35.03 -17.69 44.55
C PRO A 759 -33.50 -17.74 44.43
N ASP A 760 -32.97 -18.62 43.56
CA ASP A 760 -31.53 -18.80 43.32
C ASP A 760 -30.83 -17.51 42.88
N ILE A 761 -31.56 -16.51 42.33
CA ILE A 761 -31.03 -15.19 41.99
C ILE A 761 -30.41 -14.49 43.21
N ARG A 762 -30.94 -14.72 44.41
CA ARG A 762 -30.45 -14.10 45.66
C ARG A 762 -29.20 -14.76 46.22
N THR A 763 -28.72 -15.84 45.60
CA THR A 763 -27.49 -16.50 46.02
C THR A 763 -26.30 -15.58 45.74
N GLU A 764 -25.50 -15.28 46.75
CA GLU A 764 -24.26 -14.52 46.56
C GLU A 764 -23.33 -15.23 45.58
N ARG A 765 -22.84 -14.48 44.59
CA ARG A 765 -21.99 -14.99 43.51
C ARG A 765 -20.93 -13.94 43.16
N PRO A 766 -19.67 -14.34 42.95
CA PRO A 766 -18.65 -13.43 42.46
C PRO A 766 -18.96 -13.06 41.01
N LEU A 767 -19.32 -11.81 40.75
CA LEU A 767 -19.67 -11.31 39.42
C LEU A 767 -18.45 -10.72 38.71
N ARG A 768 -18.27 -11.07 37.44
CA ARG A 768 -17.23 -10.47 36.62
C ARG A 768 -17.50 -8.97 36.46
N ARG A 769 -16.46 -8.15 36.57
CA ARG A 769 -16.55 -6.72 36.26
C ARG A 769 -16.56 -6.50 34.75
N ALA A 770 -17.52 -5.70 34.25
CA ALA A 770 -17.60 -5.41 32.83
C ALA A 770 -16.49 -4.45 32.38
N ARG A 771 -15.99 -4.69 31.18
CA ARG A 771 -15.14 -3.78 30.42
C ARG A 771 -15.90 -3.22 29.21
N ALA A 772 -15.42 -2.10 28.69
CA ALA A 772 -16.06 -1.42 27.58
C ALA A 772 -16.07 -2.30 26.31
N THR A 773 -14.99 -3.05 26.06
CA THR A 773 -14.90 -4.04 24.98
C THR A 773 -15.91 -5.16 25.11
N ASP A 774 -16.37 -5.53 26.32
CA ASP A 774 -17.40 -6.57 26.48
C ASP A 774 -18.69 -6.14 25.78
N GLN A 775 -19.11 -4.89 26.00
CA GLN A 775 -20.25 -4.32 25.29
C GLN A 775 -20.02 -4.30 23.78
N TRP A 776 -18.83 -3.86 23.34
CA TRP A 776 -18.52 -3.76 21.92
C TRP A 776 -18.61 -5.14 21.22
N LEU A 777 -18.11 -6.19 21.86
CA LEU A 777 -18.23 -7.58 21.40
C LEU A 777 -19.69 -8.06 21.36
N LEU A 778 -20.47 -7.73 22.38
CA LEU A 778 -21.88 -8.12 22.51
C LEU A 778 -22.80 -7.49 21.47
N LEU A 779 -22.41 -6.35 20.90
CA LEU A 779 -23.22 -5.59 19.93
C LEU A 779 -22.97 -5.99 18.46
N GLY A 780 -22.13 -7.00 18.21
CA GLY A 780 -21.94 -7.59 16.89
C GLY A 780 -21.71 -6.54 15.79
N ALA A 781 -20.74 -5.65 15.99
CA ALA A 781 -20.41 -4.61 15.02
C ALA A 781 -20.11 -5.25 13.66
N ASP A 782 -21.05 -5.14 12.74
CA ASP A 782 -20.85 -5.48 11.33
C ASP A 782 -19.69 -4.62 10.84
N VAL A 783 -18.53 -5.26 10.61
CA VAL A 783 -17.25 -4.58 10.35
C VAL A 783 -17.37 -3.62 9.16
N ASP A 784 -18.37 -3.84 8.30
CA ASP A 784 -18.63 -3.06 7.08
C ASP A 784 -19.76 -2.01 7.20
N ARG A 785 -20.54 -1.93 8.30
CA ARG A 785 -21.70 -1.04 8.41
C ARG A 785 -21.83 -0.35 9.78
N ARG A 786 -21.23 0.84 9.89
CA ARG A 786 -21.21 1.74 11.07
C ARG A 786 -22.58 2.28 11.56
N ALA A 787 -23.73 1.79 11.09
CA ALA A 787 -25.00 2.52 11.19
C ALA A 787 -26.04 1.97 12.19
N VAL A 788 -25.97 0.70 12.63
CA VAL A 788 -27.01 0.15 13.54
C VAL A 788 -26.39 -0.73 14.63
N ILE A 789 -26.45 -0.25 15.87
CA ILE A 789 -26.08 -1.02 17.07
C ILE A 789 -27.21 -1.99 17.41
N SER A 790 -26.94 -3.31 17.40
CA SER A 790 -27.94 -4.34 17.72
C SER A 790 -27.35 -5.42 18.61
N TRP A 791 -28.15 -5.99 19.52
CA TRP A 791 -27.68 -7.13 20.31
C TRP A 791 -27.32 -8.31 19.39
N SER A 792 -26.10 -8.85 19.56
CA SER A 792 -25.65 -10.01 18.79
C SER A 792 -26.58 -11.21 19.04
N ARG A 793 -27.31 -11.59 17.99
CA ARG A 793 -28.36 -12.63 18.04
C ARG A 793 -27.73 -14.02 18.09
N GLY A 794 -27.23 -14.44 19.25
CA GLY A 794 -26.60 -15.76 19.41
C GLY A 794 -25.58 -16.08 18.31
N ALA A 795 -24.85 -15.05 17.85
CA ALA A 795 -24.10 -15.10 16.60
C ALA A 795 -22.96 -16.11 16.73
N VAL A 796 -23.07 -17.21 16.00
CA VAL A 796 -21.93 -18.06 15.68
C VAL A 796 -21.02 -17.22 14.78
N PHE A 797 -20.02 -16.57 15.36
CA PHE A 797 -19.00 -15.84 14.60
C PHE A 797 -18.31 -16.80 13.63
N ARG A 798 -18.20 -16.42 12.35
CA ARG A 798 -17.42 -17.20 11.39
C ARG A 798 -15.93 -17.07 11.75
N ASP A 799 -15.13 -18.11 11.49
CA ASP A 799 -13.69 -18.08 11.79
C ASP A 799 -12.97 -16.88 11.13
N GLU A 800 -13.43 -16.56 9.92
CA GLU A 800 -12.98 -15.44 9.09
C GLU A 800 -13.27 -14.08 9.74
N GLU A 801 -14.39 -13.95 10.47
CA GLU A 801 -14.79 -12.69 11.15
C GLU A 801 -14.03 -12.49 12.46
N LEU A 802 -13.78 -13.58 13.20
CA LEU A 802 -13.06 -13.54 14.47
C LEU A 802 -11.63 -12.97 14.33
N GLY A 803 -11.00 -13.09 13.15
CA GLY A 803 -9.67 -12.50 12.90
C GLY A 803 -9.72 -10.98 12.85
N SER A 804 -10.74 -10.44 12.18
CA SER A 804 -10.98 -9.00 12.10
C SER A 804 -11.42 -8.44 13.46
N ILE A 805 -12.29 -9.15 14.18
CA ILE A 805 -12.77 -8.78 15.52
C ILE A 805 -11.61 -8.75 16.51
N ALA A 806 -10.76 -9.79 16.53
CA ALA A 806 -9.60 -9.85 17.41
C ALA A 806 -8.65 -8.68 17.15
N ARG A 807 -8.36 -8.41 15.86
CA ARG A 807 -7.57 -7.25 15.45
C ARG A 807 -8.18 -5.97 16.01
N VAL A 808 -9.41 -5.63 15.64
CA VAL A 808 -10.11 -4.40 16.04
C VAL A 808 -10.21 -4.21 17.56
N ALA A 809 -10.45 -5.30 18.30
CA ALA A 809 -10.52 -5.27 19.76
C ALA A 809 -9.13 -5.14 20.41
N GLY A 810 -8.04 -5.18 19.63
CA GLY A 810 -6.67 -5.17 20.15
C GLY A 810 -6.31 -6.44 20.92
N LEU A 811 -6.95 -7.57 20.62
CA LEU A 811 -6.80 -8.84 21.35
C LEU A 811 -6.13 -9.90 20.47
N SER A 812 -5.40 -10.83 21.09
CA SER A 812 -5.03 -12.07 20.42
C SER A 812 -6.26 -12.96 20.22
N ARG A 813 -6.18 -13.91 19.28
CA ARG A 813 -7.27 -14.88 19.06
C ARG A 813 -7.60 -15.67 20.34
N ASP A 814 -6.59 -16.10 21.09
CA ASP A 814 -6.79 -16.85 22.34
C ASP A 814 -7.40 -15.97 23.44
N ALA A 815 -7.00 -14.69 23.51
CA ALA A 815 -7.58 -13.74 24.46
C ALA A 815 -9.06 -13.43 24.13
N LEU A 816 -9.38 -13.28 22.84
CA LEU A 816 -10.77 -13.11 22.38
C LEU A 816 -11.62 -14.34 22.74
N ASP A 817 -11.13 -15.55 22.43
CA ASP A 817 -11.83 -16.80 22.75
C ASP A 817 -12.07 -16.95 24.26
N SER A 818 -11.06 -16.64 25.07
CA SER A 818 -11.16 -16.66 26.54
C SER A 818 -12.17 -15.63 27.04
N ARG A 819 -12.20 -14.44 26.44
CA ARG A 819 -13.14 -13.37 26.80
C ARG A 819 -14.59 -13.74 26.47
N LEU A 820 -14.83 -14.31 25.30
CA LEU A 820 -16.18 -14.74 24.87
C LEU A 820 -16.72 -15.87 25.75
N ARG A 821 -15.88 -16.84 26.14
CA ARG A 821 -16.25 -17.89 27.10
C ARG A 821 -16.63 -17.30 28.45
N ALA A 822 -15.82 -16.36 28.95
CA ALA A 822 -16.09 -15.68 30.21
C ALA A 822 -17.39 -14.86 30.18
N LEU A 823 -17.82 -14.39 28.99
CA LEU A 823 -19.10 -13.72 28.79
C LEU A 823 -20.30 -14.68 28.65
N GLY A 824 -20.10 -15.99 28.82
CA GLY A 824 -21.19 -16.97 28.81
C GLY A 824 -21.65 -17.40 27.42
N TYR A 825 -20.86 -17.15 26.36
CA TYR A 825 -21.13 -17.68 25.03
C TYR A 825 -20.67 -19.15 24.93
N PRO A 826 -21.53 -20.06 24.45
CA PRO A 826 -21.21 -21.48 24.38
C PRO A 826 -20.17 -21.70 23.29
N TRP A 827 -18.91 -21.83 23.72
CA TRP A 827 -17.78 -22.11 22.84
C TRP A 827 -17.05 -23.34 23.37
N ASP A 828 -17.60 -24.52 23.08
CA ASP A 828 -16.90 -25.79 23.30
C ASP A 828 -15.82 -25.94 22.21
N ARG A 829 -14.60 -25.50 22.53
CA ARG A 829 -13.40 -25.84 21.77
C ARG A 829 -12.28 -26.25 22.73
N ALA A 830 -11.62 -27.37 22.45
CA ALA A 830 -10.21 -27.53 22.80
C ALA A 830 -9.36 -26.75 21.77
N PRO A 831 -8.18 -26.21 22.13
CA PRO A 831 -7.32 -25.52 21.18
C PRO A 831 -6.96 -26.45 20.00
N GLY A 832 -7.34 -26.08 18.77
CA GLY A 832 -6.94 -26.80 17.55
C GLY A 832 -8.04 -27.56 16.77
N ASP A 833 -9.29 -27.60 17.24
CA ASP A 833 -10.35 -28.36 16.55
C ASP A 833 -11.10 -27.53 15.47
N PRO A 834 -11.39 -28.03 14.25
CA PRO A 834 -12.14 -27.28 13.24
C PRO A 834 -13.60 -27.05 13.63
N LEU A 835 -14.16 -25.89 13.25
CA LEU A 835 -15.50 -25.44 13.66
C LEU A 835 -16.62 -26.47 13.42
N PRO A 836 -17.54 -26.66 14.39
CA PRO A 836 -18.81 -27.32 14.13
C PRO A 836 -19.76 -26.34 13.41
N ARG A 837 -20.17 -26.70 12.19
CA ARG A 837 -21.29 -26.03 11.50
C ARG A 837 -22.57 -26.28 12.29
N GLN A 838 -23.10 -25.27 12.99
CA GLN A 838 -24.38 -25.46 13.68
C GLN A 838 -25.54 -25.63 12.70
N ARG A 839 -26.31 -26.66 13.04
CA ARG A 839 -27.52 -27.19 12.41
C ARG A 839 -28.66 -26.17 12.46
N ARG A 840 -29.39 -26.04 11.35
CA ARG A 840 -30.82 -25.69 11.37
C ARG A 840 -31.62 -26.88 11.93
N PRO A 841 -32.79 -26.67 12.56
CA PRO A 841 -33.57 -27.76 13.12
C PRO A 841 -34.10 -28.68 12.01
N GLU A 842 -33.91 -29.98 12.26
CA GLU A 842 -34.64 -31.13 11.74
C GLU A 842 -34.75 -31.30 10.20
N ARG A 843 -33.68 -31.86 9.64
CA ARG A 843 -33.84 -33.05 8.80
C ARG A 843 -32.91 -34.12 9.36
N GLU A 844 -33.45 -35.29 9.67
CA GLU A 844 -32.68 -36.46 10.10
C GLU A 844 -31.44 -36.64 9.21
N PHE A 845 -30.29 -36.22 9.71
CA PHE A 845 -29.03 -36.46 9.05
C PHE A 845 -28.38 -37.58 9.85
N LYS A 846 -28.41 -38.80 9.29
CA LYS A 846 -27.50 -39.87 9.70
C LYS A 846 -26.10 -39.24 9.86
N PRO A 847 -25.39 -39.49 10.98
CA PRO A 847 -24.07 -38.91 11.19
C PRO A 847 -23.24 -39.22 9.95
N ARG A 848 -22.80 -38.19 9.22
CA ARG A 848 -21.78 -38.41 8.22
C ARG A 848 -20.51 -38.76 9.00
N PRO A 849 -19.89 -39.91 8.74
CA PRO A 849 -18.61 -40.24 9.35
C PRO A 849 -17.63 -39.09 9.07
N ASP A 850 -16.76 -38.80 10.04
CA ASP A 850 -15.68 -37.83 9.87
C ASP A 850 -14.99 -38.08 8.52
N PRO A 851 -14.96 -37.11 7.59
CA PRO A 851 -14.30 -37.31 6.30
C PRO A 851 -12.80 -37.61 6.43
N ARG A 852 -12.18 -37.32 7.59
CA ARG A 852 -10.79 -37.67 7.91
C ARG A 852 -10.61 -39.10 8.40
N ALA A 853 -11.68 -39.76 8.82
CA ALA A 853 -11.66 -41.17 9.22
C ALA A 853 -11.73 -42.14 8.02
N ARG A 854 -11.90 -41.62 6.80
CA ARG A 854 -11.88 -42.41 5.56
C ARG A 854 -10.66 -42.02 4.72
N PRO A 855 -10.01 -42.98 4.05
CA PRO A 855 -8.93 -42.69 3.12
C PRO A 855 -9.40 -41.68 2.04
N VAL A 856 -8.56 -40.69 1.74
CA VAL A 856 -8.83 -39.68 0.71
C VAL A 856 -8.93 -40.38 -0.65
N SER A 857 -10.09 -40.26 -1.29
CA SER A 857 -10.30 -40.76 -2.66
C SER A 857 -9.47 -40.00 -3.69
N VAL A 858 -9.24 -40.61 -4.85
CA VAL A 858 -8.49 -39.99 -5.95
C VAL A 858 -9.19 -38.71 -6.44
N GLY A 859 -10.52 -38.71 -6.47
CA GLY A 859 -11.31 -37.53 -6.84
C GLY A 859 -11.17 -36.38 -5.84
N ALA A 860 -11.12 -36.68 -4.54
CA ALA A 860 -10.89 -35.65 -3.52
C ALA A 860 -9.46 -35.07 -3.61
N LEU A 861 -8.45 -35.92 -3.83
CA LEU A 861 -7.07 -35.46 -4.05
C LEU A 861 -6.96 -34.55 -5.28
N ALA A 862 -7.64 -34.89 -6.38
CA ALA A 862 -7.68 -34.07 -7.60
C ALA A 862 -8.21 -32.65 -7.35
N GLU A 863 -9.27 -32.52 -6.55
CA GLU A 863 -9.86 -31.23 -6.22
C GLU A 863 -8.95 -30.37 -5.33
N PHE A 864 -8.24 -30.99 -4.38
CA PHE A 864 -7.24 -30.28 -3.57
C PHE A 864 -6.08 -29.77 -4.43
N VAL A 865 -5.57 -30.58 -5.36
CA VAL A 865 -4.53 -30.18 -6.31
C VAL A 865 -4.98 -28.99 -7.16
N ARG A 866 -6.20 -29.06 -7.69
CA ARG A 866 -6.77 -28.00 -8.52
C ARG A 866 -6.92 -26.66 -7.79
N ARG A 867 -7.45 -26.69 -6.56
CA ARG A 867 -7.66 -25.46 -5.77
C ARG A 867 -6.36 -24.80 -5.33
N ARG A 868 -5.37 -25.60 -4.94
CA ARG A 868 -4.10 -25.11 -4.40
C ARG A 868 -3.08 -24.76 -5.47
N ARG A 869 -3.23 -25.28 -6.71
CA ARG A 869 -2.30 -25.10 -7.84
C ARG A 869 -0.87 -25.52 -7.50
N LEU A 870 -0.72 -26.61 -6.75
CA LEU A 870 0.56 -27.19 -6.34
C LEU A 870 0.72 -28.62 -6.90
N PRO A 871 1.95 -29.16 -6.99
CA PRO A 871 2.18 -30.55 -7.38
C PRO A 871 1.46 -31.53 -6.44
N VAL A 872 0.97 -32.66 -6.98
CA VAL A 872 0.19 -33.66 -6.22
C VAL A 872 0.91 -34.15 -4.95
N ASP A 873 2.23 -34.26 -4.99
CA ASP A 873 3.03 -34.73 -3.86
C ASP A 873 3.09 -33.69 -2.73
N ALA A 874 3.15 -32.39 -3.07
CA ALA A 874 3.13 -31.31 -2.08
C ALA A 874 1.74 -31.22 -1.40
N VAL A 875 0.68 -31.36 -2.19
CA VAL A 875 -0.70 -31.37 -1.67
C VAL A 875 -0.97 -32.60 -0.82
N ALA A 876 -0.49 -33.79 -1.23
CA ALA A 876 -0.62 -35.00 -0.43
C ALA A 876 0.16 -34.89 0.89
N ALA A 877 1.35 -34.27 0.89
CA ALA A 877 2.12 -34.03 2.11
C ALA A 877 1.42 -33.04 3.06
N GLU A 878 0.85 -31.96 2.53
CA GLU A 878 0.07 -30.99 3.30
C GLU A 878 -1.21 -31.62 3.89
N LEU A 879 -1.92 -32.44 3.11
CA LEU A 879 -3.12 -33.15 3.57
C LEU A 879 -2.78 -34.16 4.67
N ARG A 880 -1.69 -34.91 4.53
CA ARG A 880 -1.20 -35.80 5.62
C ARG A 880 -0.80 -34.99 6.86
N GLY A 881 -0.14 -33.84 6.69
CA GLY A 881 0.24 -32.93 7.78
C GLY A 881 -0.94 -32.30 8.51
N THR A 882 -2.12 -32.26 7.88
CA THR A 882 -3.38 -31.75 8.45
C THR A 882 -4.30 -32.87 8.96
N GLY A 883 -3.78 -34.11 9.04
CA GLY A 883 -4.47 -35.26 9.65
C GLY A 883 -5.38 -36.05 8.72
N TRP A 884 -5.27 -35.92 7.40
CA TRP A 884 -6.00 -36.76 6.44
C TRP A 884 -5.22 -38.04 6.10
N ASP A 885 -5.89 -39.19 6.05
CA ASP A 885 -5.32 -40.42 5.51
C ASP A 885 -5.27 -40.35 3.98
N VAL A 886 -4.08 -40.13 3.40
CA VAL A 886 -3.87 -40.12 1.94
C VAL A 886 -3.01 -41.34 1.56
N PRO A 887 -3.59 -42.46 1.13
CA PRO A 887 -2.83 -43.65 0.76
C PRO A 887 -1.88 -43.38 -0.42
N ALA A 888 -0.70 -44.00 -0.39
CA ALA A 888 0.28 -43.86 -1.48
C ALA A 888 -0.31 -44.31 -2.85
N LYS A 889 -1.15 -45.34 -2.84
CA LYS A 889 -1.85 -45.88 -4.03
C LYS A 889 -2.76 -44.84 -4.70
N VAL A 890 -3.33 -43.91 -3.94
CA VAL A 890 -4.20 -42.83 -4.45
C VAL A 890 -3.38 -41.79 -5.22
N VAL A 891 -2.20 -41.44 -4.70
CA VAL A 891 -1.26 -40.51 -5.37
C VAL A 891 -0.71 -41.15 -6.65
N GLU A 892 -0.39 -42.43 -6.61
CA GLU A 892 0.07 -43.18 -7.79
C GLU A 892 -1.01 -43.27 -8.87
N TRP A 893 -2.25 -43.57 -8.47
CA TRP A 893 -3.40 -43.63 -9.39
C TRP A 893 -3.69 -42.27 -10.03
N TYR A 894 -3.58 -41.18 -9.25
CA TYR A 894 -3.70 -39.81 -9.77
C TYR A 894 -2.66 -39.52 -10.88
N ARG A 895 -1.39 -39.91 -10.67
CA ARG A 895 -0.34 -39.75 -11.69
C ARG A 895 -0.64 -40.59 -12.94
N LYS A 896 -1.11 -41.83 -12.76
CA LYS A 896 -1.47 -42.72 -13.87
C LYS A 896 -2.64 -42.18 -14.70
N ALA A 897 -3.65 -41.60 -14.06
CA ALA A 897 -4.74 -40.89 -14.73
C ALA A 897 -4.26 -39.60 -15.47
N GLY A 898 -3.13 -39.03 -15.03
CA GLY A 898 -2.43 -37.95 -15.72
C GLY A 898 -1.86 -38.34 -17.09
N SER A 899 -1.57 -39.62 -17.35
CA SER A 899 -1.02 -40.09 -18.63
C SER A 899 -2.00 -40.91 -19.47
N GLU A 900 -3.02 -41.54 -18.87
CA GLU A 900 -3.97 -42.43 -19.55
C GLU A 900 -5.36 -41.77 -19.71
N PRO A 901 -5.80 -41.43 -20.93
CA PRO A 901 -7.10 -40.80 -21.17
C PRO A 901 -8.30 -41.65 -20.71
N LEU A 902 -8.22 -42.98 -20.77
CA LEU A 902 -9.31 -43.88 -20.35
C LEU A 902 -9.62 -43.81 -18.84
N LEU A 903 -8.69 -43.32 -18.03
CA LEU A 903 -8.85 -43.22 -16.57
C LEU A 903 -9.40 -41.85 -16.12
N ARG A 904 -9.79 -40.99 -17.06
CA ARG A 904 -10.33 -39.64 -16.79
C ARG A 904 -11.82 -39.61 -17.05
N LEU A 905 -12.60 -39.03 -16.14
CA LEU A 905 -14.02 -38.76 -16.37
C LEU A 905 -14.19 -37.79 -17.54
N TYR A 906 -14.63 -38.33 -18.67
CA TYR A 906 -14.87 -37.54 -19.88
C TYR A 906 -16.24 -36.87 -19.82
N SER A 907 -16.27 -35.59 -20.19
CA SER A 907 -17.49 -34.85 -20.48
C SER A 907 -17.32 -34.14 -21.83
N PRO A 908 -18.24 -34.34 -22.79
CA PRO A 908 -18.13 -33.74 -24.12
C PRO A 908 -18.32 -32.22 -24.16
N GLU A 909 -18.72 -31.58 -23.06
CA GLU A 909 -19.10 -30.16 -23.02
C GLU A 909 -18.21 -29.32 -22.07
N SER A 910 -17.19 -29.92 -21.43
CA SER A 910 -16.36 -29.27 -20.42
C SER A 910 -14.91 -29.09 -20.90
N SER A 911 -14.41 -27.86 -20.86
CA SER A 911 -12.99 -27.50 -21.04
C SER A 911 -12.15 -27.66 -19.76
N VAL A 912 -12.68 -28.33 -18.71
CA VAL A 912 -12.05 -28.44 -17.39
C VAL A 912 -11.39 -29.81 -17.22
N GLY A 913 -10.06 -29.79 -17.07
CA GLY A 913 -9.21 -30.97 -17.02
C GLY A 913 -9.26 -31.80 -15.73
N MET A 914 -9.11 -33.11 -15.93
CA MET A 914 -8.60 -34.14 -15.02
C MET A 914 -9.40 -34.42 -13.71
N VAL A 915 -10.54 -35.12 -13.84
CA VAL A 915 -11.13 -35.87 -12.71
C VAL A 915 -10.88 -37.37 -12.92
N PRO A 916 -10.04 -38.05 -12.12
CA PRO A 916 -9.75 -39.49 -12.28
C PRO A 916 -10.92 -40.38 -11.88
N LEU A 917 -11.06 -41.55 -12.51
CA LEU A 917 -11.96 -42.60 -12.03
C LEU A 917 -11.46 -43.17 -10.69
N ASP A 918 -12.39 -43.35 -9.75
CA ASP A 918 -12.11 -44.00 -8.48
C ASP A 918 -12.09 -45.52 -8.67
N PRO A 919 -10.99 -46.22 -8.34
CA PRO A 919 -10.87 -47.65 -8.55
C PRO A 919 -11.76 -48.51 -7.65
N GLU A 920 -12.34 -47.95 -6.59
CA GLU A 920 -13.20 -48.68 -5.65
C GLU A 920 -14.68 -48.68 -6.04
N HIS A 921 -15.06 -47.92 -7.07
CA HIS A 921 -16.46 -47.76 -7.48
C HIS A 921 -16.70 -48.30 -8.89
N LYS A 922 -17.85 -48.97 -9.08
CA LYS A 922 -18.31 -49.40 -10.41
C LYS A 922 -18.44 -48.20 -11.34
N VAL A 923 -17.86 -48.32 -12.53
CA VAL A 923 -17.81 -47.23 -13.52
C VAL A 923 -19.24 -46.83 -13.92
N PRO A 924 -19.61 -45.54 -13.80
CA PRO A 924 -20.95 -45.09 -14.16
C PRO A 924 -21.25 -45.33 -15.66
N PRO A 925 -22.49 -45.72 -16.02
CA PRO A 925 -22.86 -46.01 -17.40
C PRO A 925 -22.72 -44.76 -18.31
N GLY A 926 -22.93 -43.57 -17.75
CA GLY A 926 -22.74 -42.31 -18.49
C GLY A 926 -21.30 -42.07 -18.91
N HIS A 927 -20.31 -42.53 -18.11
CA HIS A 927 -18.90 -42.41 -18.47
C HIS A 927 -18.52 -43.36 -19.60
N ILE A 928 -19.03 -44.61 -19.57
CA ILE A 928 -18.83 -45.60 -20.63
C ILE A 928 -19.42 -45.09 -21.95
N ALA A 929 -20.63 -44.53 -21.91
CA ALA A 929 -21.26 -43.93 -23.09
C ALA A 929 -20.47 -42.72 -23.62
N ALA A 930 -19.97 -41.87 -22.73
CA ALA A 930 -19.15 -40.71 -23.13
C ALA A 930 -17.82 -41.12 -23.77
N MET A 931 -17.17 -42.16 -23.27
CA MET A 931 -15.91 -42.67 -23.82
C MET A 931 -16.10 -43.39 -25.16
N SER A 932 -17.18 -44.15 -25.30
CA SER A 932 -17.55 -44.77 -26.57
C SER A 932 -17.71 -43.72 -27.68
N LEU A 933 -18.37 -42.59 -27.39
CA LEU A 933 -18.53 -41.47 -28.31
C LEU A 933 -17.22 -40.70 -28.57
N ALA A 934 -16.41 -40.48 -27.54
CA ALA A 934 -15.18 -39.69 -27.64
C ALA A 934 -14.05 -40.39 -28.40
N LEU A 935 -13.96 -41.72 -28.25
CA LEU A 935 -12.89 -42.53 -28.82
C LEU A 935 -13.33 -43.33 -30.05
N ASP A 936 -14.61 -43.22 -30.45
CA ASP A 936 -15.27 -44.04 -31.50
C ASP A 936 -15.03 -45.54 -31.33
N LEU A 937 -15.13 -46.02 -30.09
CA LEU A 937 -14.97 -47.44 -29.73
C LEU A 937 -16.31 -48.01 -29.22
N PRO A 938 -16.63 -49.28 -29.51
CA PRO A 938 -17.82 -49.92 -28.96
C PRO A 938 -17.78 -49.98 -27.42
N THR A 939 -18.93 -49.91 -26.76
CA THR A 939 -19.03 -49.93 -25.29
C THR A 939 -18.44 -51.20 -24.69
N SER A 940 -18.55 -52.35 -25.37
CA SER A 940 -17.91 -53.60 -24.99
C SER A 940 -16.37 -53.51 -24.95
N GLU A 941 -15.76 -52.82 -25.91
CA GLU A 941 -14.31 -52.62 -25.98
C GLU A 941 -13.82 -51.63 -24.91
N ILE A 942 -14.60 -50.58 -24.63
CA ILE A 942 -14.32 -49.65 -23.52
C ILE A 942 -14.37 -50.38 -22.17
N CYS A 943 -15.41 -51.17 -21.91
CA CYS A 943 -15.52 -51.95 -20.69
C CYS A 943 -14.33 -52.91 -20.55
N ARG A 944 -13.97 -53.64 -21.61
CA ARG A 944 -12.81 -54.56 -21.61
C ARG A 944 -11.51 -53.85 -21.20
N ARG A 945 -11.24 -52.66 -21.75
CA ARG A 945 -10.04 -51.88 -21.44
C ARG A 945 -10.05 -51.33 -20.02
N LEU A 946 -11.18 -50.83 -19.53
CA LEU A 946 -11.33 -50.37 -18.16
C LEU A 946 -11.15 -51.52 -17.15
N THR A 947 -11.68 -52.71 -17.46
CA THR A 947 -11.48 -53.93 -16.66
C THR A 947 -10.01 -54.37 -16.64
N ALA A 948 -9.27 -54.20 -17.75
CA ALA A 948 -7.82 -54.46 -17.79
C ALA A 948 -7.01 -53.53 -16.87
N PHE A 949 -7.53 -52.34 -16.56
CA PHE A 949 -6.96 -51.44 -15.55
C PHE A 949 -7.38 -51.79 -14.12
N GLY A 950 -8.24 -52.81 -13.92
CA GLY A 950 -8.74 -53.23 -12.61
C GLY A 950 -10.00 -52.50 -12.15
N LEU A 951 -10.72 -51.82 -13.06
CA LEU A 951 -11.99 -51.15 -12.76
C LEU A 951 -13.18 -52.08 -13.02
N ASP A 952 -14.22 -52.00 -12.19
CA ASP A 952 -15.50 -52.69 -12.43
C ASP A 952 -16.32 -51.90 -13.47
N ALA A 953 -16.20 -52.29 -14.74
CA ALA A 953 -16.89 -51.65 -15.87
C ALA A 953 -17.89 -52.62 -16.53
N ASP A 954 -19.15 -52.19 -16.63
CA ASP A 954 -20.26 -52.97 -17.17
C ASP A 954 -21.10 -52.10 -18.10
N GLY A 955 -21.29 -52.56 -19.33
CA GLY A 955 -22.06 -51.86 -20.35
C GLY A 955 -23.49 -52.38 -20.53
N SER A 956 -23.95 -53.30 -19.67
CA SER A 956 -25.27 -53.93 -19.82
C SER A 956 -26.40 -52.91 -19.82
N GLY A 957 -27.28 -53.01 -20.83
CA GLY A 957 -28.39 -52.08 -21.07
C GLY A 957 -28.02 -50.79 -21.82
N LEU A 958 -26.74 -50.50 -22.05
CA LEU A 958 -26.30 -49.51 -23.04
C LEU A 958 -26.20 -50.15 -24.43
N PRO A 959 -26.51 -49.43 -25.51
CA PRO A 959 -26.21 -49.90 -26.86
C PRO A 959 -24.69 -49.96 -27.10
N GLU A 960 -24.24 -50.82 -28.03
CA GLU A 960 -22.82 -50.93 -28.43
C GLU A 960 -22.23 -49.60 -28.93
N ARG A 961 -23.06 -48.76 -29.54
CA ARG A 961 -22.73 -47.38 -29.93
C ARG A 961 -23.83 -46.41 -29.44
N PRO A 962 -23.69 -45.82 -28.25
CA PRO A 962 -24.66 -44.87 -27.72
C PRO A 962 -24.55 -43.54 -28.47
N ASP A 963 -25.71 -42.91 -28.70
CA ASP A 963 -25.77 -41.55 -29.24
C ASP A 963 -25.73 -40.49 -28.10
N LYS A 964 -25.73 -39.22 -28.50
CA LYS A 964 -25.71 -38.09 -27.55
C LYS A 964 -26.93 -38.04 -26.62
N SER A 965 -28.05 -38.70 -26.94
CA SER A 965 -29.24 -38.70 -26.09
C SER A 965 -29.00 -39.44 -24.77
N TRP A 966 -28.20 -40.50 -24.78
CA TRP A 966 -27.83 -41.26 -23.59
C TRP A 966 -27.01 -40.46 -22.58
N LEU A 967 -26.17 -39.53 -23.05
CA LEU A 967 -25.41 -38.65 -22.17
C LEU A 967 -26.34 -37.75 -21.36
N LYS A 968 -27.38 -37.19 -22.01
CA LYS A 968 -28.38 -36.34 -21.36
C LYS A 968 -29.24 -37.11 -20.36
N LEU A 969 -29.54 -38.38 -20.64
CA LEU A 969 -30.29 -39.24 -19.74
C LEU A 969 -29.50 -39.59 -18.46
N LEU A 970 -28.18 -39.78 -18.59
CA LEU A 970 -27.33 -40.31 -17.51
C LEU A 970 -26.60 -39.22 -16.69
N GLN A 971 -26.80 -37.96 -17.02
CA GLN A 971 -26.22 -36.82 -16.30
C GLN A 971 -26.94 -36.57 -14.96
N LEU A 972 -26.20 -36.14 -13.93
CA LEU A 972 -26.72 -35.73 -12.62
C LEU A 972 -27.25 -34.28 -12.67
N ARG A 973 -28.35 -33.99 -11.97
CA ARG A 973 -28.98 -32.66 -11.93
C ARG A 973 -28.27 -31.72 -10.93
N GLY A 974 -27.94 -30.50 -11.36
CA GLY A 974 -27.68 -29.36 -10.46
C GLY A 974 -26.23 -29.15 -9.95
N GLY A 975 -25.21 -29.76 -10.55
CA GLY A 975 -23.80 -29.47 -10.27
C GLY A 975 -23.22 -28.43 -11.23
N LYS A 976 -22.25 -27.60 -10.77
CA LYS A 976 -21.42 -26.75 -11.65
C LYS A 976 -20.44 -27.57 -12.51
N GLU A 977 -20.35 -28.87 -12.29
CA GLU A 977 -19.52 -29.83 -13.03
C GLU A 977 -20.35 -31.08 -13.37
N PRO A 978 -20.11 -31.75 -14.51
CA PRO A 978 -20.91 -32.89 -14.93
C PRO A 978 -20.52 -34.16 -14.16
N HIS A 979 -21.37 -34.57 -13.22
CA HIS A 979 -21.33 -35.89 -12.59
C HIS A 979 -22.30 -36.86 -13.27
N TRP A 980 -21.92 -38.14 -13.37
CA TRP A 980 -22.79 -39.20 -13.92
C TRP A 980 -23.66 -39.83 -12.83
N LEU A 981 -24.84 -40.35 -13.21
CA LEU A 981 -25.69 -41.10 -12.29
C LEU A 981 -24.97 -42.37 -11.80
N PRO A 982 -24.85 -42.60 -10.48
CA PRO A 982 -24.30 -43.83 -9.94
C PRO A 982 -25.26 -45.00 -10.20
N TRP A 983 -24.71 -46.20 -10.38
CA TRP A 983 -25.52 -47.42 -10.57
C TRP A 983 -26.57 -47.58 -9.47
N GLY A 984 -27.81 -47.94 -9.87
CA GLY A 984 -28.91 -48.21 -8.94
C GLY A 984 -29.51 -46.98 -8.25
N ALA A 985 -29.18 -45.75 -8.68
CA ALA A 985 -29.76 -44.53 -8.11
C ALA A 985 -31.29 -44.55 -8.16
N SER A 986 -31.93 -44.10 -7.07
CA SER A 986 -33.37 -43.94 -7.00
C SER A 986 -33.77 -42.56 -7.52
N LEU A 987 -34.71 -42.51 -8.45
CA LEU A 987 -35.11 -41.30 -9.17
C LEU A 987 -36.51 -40.87 -8.74
N SER A 988 -36.69 -39.56 -8.55
CA SER A 988 -38.01 -38.98 -8.29
C SER A 988 -38.80 -38.78 -9.60
N PRO A 989 -40.12 -38.55 -9.55
CA PRO A 989 -40.89 -38.14 -10.73
C PRO A 989 -40.31 -36.91 -11.44
N GLY A 990 -39.83 -35.93 -10.68
CA GLY A 990 -39.19 -34.73 -11.22
C GLY A 990 -37.86 -35.00 -11.95
N ASP A 991 -37.11 -36.02 -11.53
CA ASP A 991 -35.86 -36.43 -12.17
C ASP A 991 -36.10 -37.10 -13.53
N VAL A 992 -37.19 -37.87 -13.66
CA VAL A 992 -37.60 -38.50 -14.91
C VAL A 992 -38.12 -37.44 -15.90
N LEU A 993 -38.97 -36.53 -15.45
CA LEU A 993 -39.52 -35.44 -16.28
C LEU A 993 -38.46 -34.47 -16.78
N PHE A 994 -37.48 -34.11 -15.94
CA PHE A 994 -36.36 -33.27 -16.35
C PHE A 994 -35.52 -33.91 -17.47
N ARG A 995 -35.28 -35.22 -17.38
CA ARG A 995 -34.53 -35.99 -18.38
C ARG A 995 -35.32 -36.15 -19.67
N ALA A 996 -36.63 -36.35 -19.57
CA ALA A 996 -37.54 -36.36 -20.71
C ALA A 996 -37.50 -35.05 -21.48
N PHE A 997 -37.59 -33.92 -20.78
CA PHE A 997 -37.45 -32.59 -21.37
C PHE A 997 -36.08 -32.39 -22.04
N SER A 998 -34.99 -32.69 -21.32
CA SER A 998 -33.61 -32.45 -21.79
C SER A 998 -33.23 -33.30 -23.01
N ALA A 999 -33.75 -34.54 -23.06
CA ALA A 999 -33.52 -35.48 -24.17
C ALA A 999 -34.58 -35.39 -25.29
N SER A 1000 -35.60 -34.53 -25.14
CA SER A 1000 -36.75 -34.44 -26.06
C SER A 1000 -37.44 -35.79 -26.31
N LEU A 1001 -37.61 -36.59 -25.25
CA LEU A 1001 -38.26 -37.90 -25.28
C LEU A 1001 -39.55 -37.88 -24.46
N ARG A 1002 -40.49 -38.78 -24.73
CA ARG A 1002 -41.69 -38.94 -23.89
C ARG A 1002 -41.30 -39.39 -22.48
N PRO A 1003 -41.88 -38.84 -21.40
CA PRO A 1003 -41.54 -39.22 -20.02
C PRO A 1003 -41.60 -40.72 -19.74
N ILE A 1004 -42.61 -41.40 -20.28
CA ILE A 1004 -42.76 -42.85 -20.13
C ILE A 1004 -41.64 -43.65 -20.82
N GLU A 1005 -41.07 -43.11 -21.90
CA GLU A 1005 -39.97 -43.74 -22.62
C GLU A 1005 -38.65 -43.58 -21.86
N VAL A 1006 -38.41 -42.40 -21.27
CA VAL A 1006 -37.28 -42.15 -20.37
C VAL A 1006 -37.37 -43.04 -19.13
N TRP A 1007 -38.56 -43.15 -18.53
CA TRP A 1007 -38.81 -44.03 -17.39
C TRP A 1007 -38.43 -45.50 -17.71
N ARG A 1008 -38.83 -46.01 -18.89
CA ARG A 1008 -38.49 -47.37 -19.34
C ARG A 1008 -37.00 -47.56 -19.59
N ARG A 1009 -36.34 -46.61 -20.27
CA ARG A 1009 -34.89 -46.67 -20.58
C ARG A 1009 -34.01 -46.62 -19.33
N LEU A 1010 -34.42 -45.84 -18.32
CA LEU A 1010 -33.72 -45.80 -17.02
C LEU A 1010 -33.98 -47.10 -16.24
N ARG A 1011 -35.20 -47.63 -16.27
CA ARG A 1011 -35.52 -48.92 -15.65
C ARG A 1011 -34.73 -50.08 -16.28
N SER A 1012 -34.52 -50.09 -17.59
CA SER A 1012 -33.73 -51.14 -18.27
C SER A 1012 -32.23 -51.09 -17.93
N LEU A 1013 -31.73 -49.94 -17.48
CA LEU A 1013 -30.37 -49.78 -16.94
C LEU A 1013 -30.27 -50.12 -15.43
N GLY A 1014 -31.35 -50.62 -14.82
CA GLY A 1014 -31.37 -51.00 -13.41
C GLY A 1014 -31.54 -49.85 -12.42
N PHE A 1015 -31.94 -48.65 -12.87
CA PHE A 1015 -32.29 -47.55 -11.96
C PHE A 1015 -33.64 -47.78 -11.27
N ALA A 1016 -33.75 -47.37 -10.01
CA ALA A 1016 -35.00 -47.42 -9.26
C ALA A 1016 -35.88 -46.20 -9.61
N VAL A 1017 -36.81 -46.40 -10.54
CA VAL A 1017 -37.72 -45.38 -11.06
C VAL A 1017 -39.00 -45.25 -10.21
N PRO A 1018 -39.66 -44.07 -10.19
CA PRO A 1018 -40.78 -43.82 -9.28
C PRO A 1018 -42.06 -44.59 -9.68
N SER A 1019 -42.86 -44.97 -8.68
CA SER A 1019 -44.17 -45.61 -8.80
C SER A 1019 -45.12 -45.10 -7.69
N PRO A 1020 -46.35 -44.64 -8.00
CA PRO A 1020 -46.96 -44.55 -9.33
C PRO A 1020 -46.31 -43.47 -10.22
N PHE A 1021 -46.35 -43.68 -11.54
CA PHE A 1021 -45.96 -42.68 -12.54
C PHE A 1021 -47.02 -42.68 -13.66
N PRO A 1022 -47.70 -41.55 -13.92
CA PRO A 1022 -48.78 -41.47 -14.89
C PRO A 1022 -48.32 -41.76 -16.32
N ASP A 1023 -49.12 -42.53 -17.08
CA ASP A 1023 -48.85 -42.83 -18.50
C ASP A 1023 -49.01 -41.58 -19.39
N ASP A 1024 -49.85 -40.62 -18.97
CA ASP A 1024 -50.10 -39.32 -19.59
C ASP A 1024 -49.16 -38.21 -19.07
N ALA A 1025 -48.06 -38.57 -18.40
CA ALA A 1025 -47.08 -37.60 -17.90
C ALA A 1025 -46.52 -36.72 -19.04
N ASP A 1026 -46.58 -35.41 -18.84
CA ASP A 1026 -46.03 -34.41 -19.77
C ASP A 1026 -44.71 -33.85 -19.20
N PRO A 1027 -43.66 -33.61 -20.02
CA PRO A 1027 -42.42 -33.00 -19.55
C PRO A 1027 -42.62 -31.70 -18.74
N ASP A 1028 -43.63 -30.88 -19.05
CA ASP A 1028 -43.95 -29.62 -18.38
C ASP A 1028 -44.58 -29.80 -16.98
N ASP A 1029 -45.04 -31.02 -16.64
CA ASP A 1029 -45.45 -31.36 -15.28
C ASP A 1029 -44.31 -31.15 -14.25
N ARG A 1030 -43.06 -31.04 -14.71
CA ARG A 1030 -41.88 -30.69 -13.88
C ARG A 1030 -42.04 -29.37 -13.13
N PHE A 1031 -42.82 -28.41 -13.63
CA PHE A 1031 -43.04 -27.11 -12.99
C PHE A 1031 -44.07 -27.19 -11.86
N LEU A 1032 -44.92 -28.22 -11.87
CA LEU A 1032 -45.93 -28.47 -10.85
C LEU A 1032 -45.33 -29.13 -9.60
N LEU A 1033 -44.21 -29.85 -9.76
CA LEU A 1033 -43.57 -30.63 -8.70
C LEU A 1033 -42.72 -29.76 -7.74
N PRO A 1034 -42.74 -30.05 -6.43
CA PRO A 1034 -41.95 -29.34 -5.43
C PRO A 1034 -40.44 -29.55 -5.64
N GLY A 1035 -39.67 -28.45 -5.57
CA GLY A 1035 -38.21 -28.48 -5.74
C GLY A 1035 -37.70 -28.29 -7.18
N HIS A 1036 -38.55 -27.90 -8.13
CA HIS A 1036 -38.13 -27.65 -9.53
C HIS A 1036 -37.02 -26.57 -9.65
N SER A 1037 -37.03 -25.56 -8.77
CA SER A 1037 -36.09 -24.43 -8.75
C SER A 1037 -34.96 -24.55 -7.72
N THR A 1038 -35.06 -25.48 -6.75
CA THR A 1038 -34.09 -25.60 -5.64
C THR A 1038 -33.75 -27.06 -5.31
N GLY A 1039 -32.57 -27.52 -5.76
CA GLY A 1039 -31.95 -28.77 -5.30
C GLY A 1039 -32.56 -30.08 -5.85
N PRO A 1040 -32.11 -31.25 -5.36
CA PRO A 1040 -32.60 -32.55 -5.80
C PRO A 1040 -34.09 -32.71 -5.47
N ALA A 1041 -34.84 -33.30 -6.40
CA ALA A 1041 -36.29 -33.44 -6.28
C ALA A 1041 -36.69 -34.37 -5.12
N LYS A 1042 -37.75 -34.00 -4.39
CA LYS A 1042 -38.18 -34.71 -3.17
C LYS A 1042 -38.95 -36.00 -3.52
N PRO A 1043 -38.84 -37.05 -2.69
CA PRO A 1043 -39.67 -38.24 -2.82
C PRO A 1043 -41.15 -37.94 -2.48
N PRO A 1044 -42.11 -38.71 -3.00
CA PRO A 1044 -43.56 -38.46 -2.82
C PRO A 1044 -44.08 -38.57 -1.38
N ALA A 1045 -43.30 -39.14 -0.46
CA ALA A 1045 -43.70 -39.41 0.94
C ALA A 1045 -43.60 -38.19 1.88
N ASP A 1046 -43.01 -37.07 1.46
CA ASP A 1046 -42.80 -35.89 2.32
C ASP A 1046 -43.97 -34.89 2.25
N PRO A 1047 -44.43 -34.32 3.39
CA PRO A 1047 -45.37 -33.19 3.40
C PRO A 1047 -44.82 -31.97 2.64
N ILE A 1048 -45.67 -31.39 1.79
CA ILE A 1048 -45.31 -30.28 0.91
C ILE A 1048 -45.39 -28.97 1.71
N ALA A 1049 -44.51 -28.00 1.43
CA ALA A 1049 -44.62 -26.68 2.06
C ALA A 1049 -45.82 -25.92 1.46
N TYR A 1050 -46.56 -25.16 2.25
CA TYR A 1050 -47.67 -24.32 1.72
C TYR A 1050 -47.19 -23.37 0.61
N ARG A 1051 -45.92 -22.93 0.70
CA ARG A 1051 -45.19 -22.23 -0.36
C ARG A 1051 -45.29 -22.87 -1.75
N ASP A 1052 -45.11 -24.19 -1.78
CA ASP A 1052 -45.01 -24.95 -3.03
C ASP A 1052 -46.41 -25.32 -3.56
N LEU A 1053 -47.46 -25.00 -2.80
CA LEU A 1053 -48.87 -25.28 -3.12
C LEU A 1053 -49.60 -24.05 -3.67
N PHE A 1054 -49.37 -22.86 -3.07
CA PHE A 1054 -50.06 -21.62 -3.43
C PHE A 1054 -49.12 -20.69 -4.20
N SER A 1055 -49.40 -20.35 -5.47
CA SER A 1055 -48.64 -19.36 -6.26
C SER A 1055 -49.48 -18.12 -6.55
N HIS A 1056 -48.86 -16.92 -6.51
CA HIS A 1056 -49.52 -15.59 -6.61
C HIS A 1056 -50.35 -15.34 -7.89
N GLN A 1057 -50.23 -16.18 -8.92
CA GLN A 1057 -50.83 -15.95 -10.24
C GLN A 1057 -51.75 -17.09 -10.70
N SER A 1058 -52.04 -18.06 -9.82
CA SER A 1058 -52.82 -19.23 -10.22
C SER A 1058 -54.31 -19.03 -9.96
N SER A 1059 -55.14 -19.29 -10.98
CA SER A 1059 -56.60 -19.36 -10.81
C SER A 1059 -56.99 -20.49 -9.85
N TRP A 1060 -58.20 -20.43 -9.28
CA TRP A 1060 -58.70 -21.49 -8.40
C TRP A 1060 -58.77 -22.87 -9.09
N GLU A 1061 -59.03 -22.89 -10.39
CA GLU A 1061 -58.97 -24.11 -11.20
C GLU A 1061 -57.54 -24.65 -11.32
N GLN A 1062 -56.57 -23.79 -11.59
CA GLN A 1062 -55.15 -24.18 -11.64
C GLN A 1062 -54.63 -24.69 -10.29
N LYS A 1063 -55.10 -24.11 -9.17
CA LYS A 1063 -54.76 -24.60 -7.82
C LYS A 1063 -55.35 -26.00 -7.56
N ARG A 1064 -56.59 -26.26 -8.01
CA ARG A 1064 -57.23 -27.58 -7.92
C ARG A 1064 -56.55 -28.63 -8.79
N GLU A 1065 -56.26 -28.27 -10.04
CA GLU A 1065 -55.54 -29.12 -11.00
C GLU A 1065 -54.15 -29.50 -10.49
N ARG A 1066 -53.42 -28.53 -9.92
CA ARG A 1066 -52.10 -28.77 -9.31
C ARG A 1066 -52.16 -29.79 -8.19
N VAL A 1067 -53.16 -29.73 -7.31
CA VAL A 1067 -53.34 -30.74 -6.24
C VAL A 1067 -53.67 -32.12 -6.81
N ALA A 1068 -54.52 -32.18 -7.82
CA ALA A 1068 -54.85 -33.44 -8.49
C ALA A 1068 -53.62 -34.08 -9.15
N LYS A 1069 -52.81 -33.30 -9.86
CA LYS A 1069 -51.59 -33.77 -10.53
C LYS A 1069 -50.50 -34.16 -9.52
N LEU A 1070 -50.34 -33.43 -8.42
CA LEU A 1070 -49.43 -33.83 -7.32
C LEU A 1070 -49.83 -35.19 -6.74
N ARG A 1071 -51.13 -35.44 -6.54
CA ARG A 1071 -51.64 -36.74 -6.06
C ARG A 1071 -51.39 -37.87 -7.08
N SER A 1072 -51.50 -37.62 -8.40
CA SER A 1072 -51.22 -38.65 -9.42
C SER A 1072 -49.75 -39.07 -9.50
N TYR A 1073 -48.83 -38.21 -9.05
CA TYR A 1073 -47.41 -38.54 -8.86
C TYR A 1073 -47.07 -39.12 -7.48
N GLY A 1074 -48.08 -39.37 -6.64
CA GLY A 1074 -47.95 -40.03 -5.33
C GLY A 1074 -47.73 -39.11 -4.13
N PHE A 1075 -47.88 -37.78 -4.25
CA PHE A 1075 -47.69 -36.85 -3.13
C PHE A 1075 -48.90 -36.78 -2.19
N VAL A 1076 -48.65 -36.66 -0.88
CA VAL A 1076 -49.70 -36.50 0.16
C VAL A 1076 -50.04 -35.01 0.33
N VAL A 1077 -51.25 -34.61 -0.06
CA VAL A 1077 -51.76 -33.24 0.06
C VAL A 1077 -53.15 -33.24 0.74
N PRO A 1078 -53.25 -32.95 2.06
CA PRO A 1078 -54.51 -32.98 2.81
C PRO A 1078 -55.44 -31.78 2.59
N VAL A 1079 -54.99 -30.74 1.89
CA VAL A 1079 -55.78 -29.51 1.62
C VAL A 1079 -56.94 -29.81 0.67
N GLU A 1080 -58.14 -29.30 0.99
CA GLU A 1080 -59.34 -29.39 0.15
C GLU A 1080 -59.80 -27.98 -0.24
N PHE A 1081 -60.15 -27.78 -1.51
CA PHE A 1081 -60.67 -26.50 -2.00
C PHE A 1081 -62.22 -26.55 -2.02
N PRO A 1082 -62.91 -25.60 -1.38
CA PRO A 1082 -64.37 -25.53 -1.45
C PRO A 1082 -64.85 -25.18 -2.87
N ALA A 1083 -66.13 -25.43 -3.16
CA ALA A 1083 -66.73 -25.17 -4.47
C ALA A 1083 -66.68 -23.68 -4.83
N GLU A 1084 -66.99 -22.81 -3.87
CA GLU A 1084 -66.96 -21.35 -3.98
C GLU A 1084 -66.03 -20.76 -2.89
N PRO A 1085 -64.89 -20.15 -3.27
CA PRO A 1085 -63.98 -19.50 -2.34
C PRO A 1085 -64.53 -18.16 -1.85
N GLY A 1086 -64.26 -17.82 -0.58
CA GLY A 1086 -64.65 -16.53 0.00
C GLY A 1086 -63.78 -15.35 -0.47
N PRO A 1087 -64.22 -14.11 -0.22
CA PRO A 1087 -63.57 -12.90 -0.73
C PRO A 1087 -62.15 -12.66 -0.17
N PHE A 1088 -61.81 -13.22 1.00
CA PHE A 1088 -60.51 -13.05 1.65
C PHE A 1088 -59.62 -14.30 1.61
N ASP A 1089 -60.14 -15.41 1.08
CA ASP A 1089 -59.47 -16.72 1.10
C ASP A 1089 -58.13 -16.70 0.38
N ASP A 1090 -58.07 -16.03 -0.77
CA ASP A 1090 -56.85 -15.95 -1.58
C ASP A 1090 -55.73 -15.21 -0.83
N HIS A 1091 -56.06 -14.14 -0.12
CA HIS A 1091 -55.09 -13.36 0.65
C HIS A 1091 -54.58 -14.15 1.87
N ILE A 1092 -55.48 -14.80 2.61
CA ILE A 1092 -55.13 -15.62 3.78
C ILE A 1092 -54.22 -16.79 3.39
N LEU A 1093 -54.52 -17.50 2.30
CA LEU A 1093 -53.67 -18.60 1.80
C LEU A 1093 -52.34 -18.10 1.22
N THR A 1094 -52.33 -16.89 0.65
CA THR A 1094 -51.12 -16.25 0.12
C THR A 1094 -50.16 -15.84 1.23
N GLU A 1095 -50.64 -15.36 2.36
CA GLU A 1095 -49.77 -15.04 3.49
C GLU A 1095 -49.25 -16.32 4.18
N LEU A 1096 -50.08 -17.36 4.26
CA LEU A 1096 -49.65 -18.68 4.75
C LEU A 1096 -48.53 -19.30 3.88
N ARG A 1097 -48.52 -18.99 2.57
CA ARG A 1097 -47.46 -19.39 1.64
C ARG A 1097 -46.09 -18.84 2.04
N ASP A 1098 -46.06 -17.60 2.53
CA ASP A 1098 -44.81 -16.90 2.84
C ASP A 1098 -44.19 -17.37 4.16
N GLU A 1099 -44.95 -18.14 4.94
CA GLU A 1099 -44.44 -18.84 6.11
C GLU A 1099 -43.66 -20.11 5.73
N ARG A 1100 -42.33 -20.03 5.84
CA ARG A 1100 -41.41 -21.05 5.32
C ARG A 1100 -41.35 -22.33 6.15
N ARG A 1101 -41.86 -22.30 7.39
CA ARG A 1101 -41.77 -23.41 8.35
C ARG A 1101 -42.96 -24.37 8.26
N LEU A 1102 -44.12 -23.90 7.82
CA LEU A 1102 -45.35 -24.69 7.80
C LEU A 1102 -45.45 -25.57 6.54
N ARG A 1103 -45.79 -26.83 6.77
CA ARG A 1103 -46.09 -27.84 5.75
C ARG A 1103 -47.56 -28.23 5.82
N THR A 1104 -48.04 -28.79 4.72
CA THR A 1104 -49.41 -29.30 4.64
C THR A 1104 -49.66 -30.36 5.71
N GLY A 1105 -50.55 -30.06 6.66
CA GLY A 1105 -50.87 -30.93 7.80
C GLY A 1105 -50.37 -30.41 9.16
N ASP A 1106 -49.47 -29.41 9.17
CA ASP A 1106 -49.02 -28.78 10.42
C ASP A 1106 -50.11 -27.90 11.02
N VAL A 1107 -50.23 -27.90 12.36
CA VAL A 1107 -51.15 -27.02 13.09
C VAL A 1107 -50.62 -25.57 13.03
N VAL A 1108 -51.38 -24.68 12.41
CA VAL A 1108 -51.06 -23.24 12.29
C VAL A 1108 -51.33 -22.54 13.63
N PRO A 1109 -50.32 -21.94 14.27
CA PRO A 1109 -50.52 -21.19 15.52
C PRO A 1109 -51.48 -20.00 15.37
N PHE A 1110 -52.27 -19.71 16.42
CA PHE A 1110 -53.27 -18.63 16.38
C PHE A 1110 -52.68 -17.23 16.17
N HIS A 1111 -51.44 -16.99 16.60
CA HIS A 1111 -50.75 -15.72 16.36
C HIS A 1111 -50.52 -15.40 14.87
N PHE A 1112 -50.68 -16.35 13.94
CA PHE A 1112 -50.67 -16.07 12.50
C PHE A 1112 -51.97 -15.39 12.03
N ALA A 1113 -53.09 -15.61 12.71
CA ALA A 1113 -54.38 -14.98 12.37
C ALA A 1113 -54.40 -13.49 12.73
N LEU A 1114 -53.53 -13.09 13.65
CA LEU A 1114 -53.48 -11.80 14.31
C LEU A 1114 -53.06 -10.65 13.34
N PRO A 1115 -51.93 -10.74 12.60
CA PRO A 1115 -51.58 -9.76 11.56
C PRO A 1115 -52.57 -9.73 10.39
N LEU A 1116 -53.08 -10.91 9.99
CA LEU A 1116 -54.06 -11.05 8.90
C LEU A 1116 -55.38 -10.36 9.22
N ALA A 1117 -55.87 -10.54 10.45
CA ALA A 1117 -57.05 -9.86 10.96
C ALA A 1117 -56.92 -8.33 10.91
N ARG A 1118 -55.73 -7.80 11.27
CA ARG A 1118 -55.43 -6.37 11.16
C ARG A 1118 -55.45 -5.90 9.71
N ASP A 1119 -54.72 -6.59 8.83
CA ASP A 1119 -54.46 -6.14 7.46
C ASP A 1119 -55.72 -6.25 6.59
N LEU A 1120 -56.56 -7.25 6.85
CA LEU A 1120 -57.84 -7.45 6.16
C LEU A 1120 -59.02 -6.76 6.87
N ASN A 1121 -58.79 -6.15 8.03
CA ASN A 1121 -59.82 -5.54 8.87
C ASN A 1121 -61.01 -6.48 9.17
N ILE A 1122 -60.68 -7.73 9.53
CA ILE A 1122 -61.62 -8.79 9.93
C ILE A 1122 -61.25 -9.33 11.31
N SER A 1123 -62.12 -10.09 11.96
CA SER A 1123 -61.80 -10.71 13.24
C SER A 1123 -60.79 -11.87 13.09
N PRO A 1124 -59.92 -12.12 14.07
CA PRO A 1124 -59.04 -13.30 14.08
C PRO A 1124 -59.80 -14.64 13.98
N ALA A 1125 -61.06 -14.66 14.44
CA ALA A 1125 -61.93 -15.83 14.33
C ALA A 1125 -62.36 -16.10 12.88
N GLU A 1126 -62.59 -15.06 12.07
CA GLU A 1126 -62.89 -15.20 10.64
C GLU A 1126 -61.69 -15.73 9.86
N VAL A 1127 -60.46 -15.30 10.20
CA VAL A 1127 -59.23 -15.85 9.59
C VAL A 1127 -59.06 -17.33 9.93
N ALA A 1128 -59.25 -17.71 11.20
CA ALA A 1128 -59.18 -19.10 11.64
C ALA A 1128 -60.25 -19.97 10.97
N ALA A 1129 -61.47 -19.45 10.79
CA ALA A 1129 -62.56 -20.16 10.11
C ALA A 1129 -62.23 -20.44 8.63
N VAL A 1130 -61.58 -19.50 7.94
CA VAL A 1130 -61.10 -19.72 6.57
C VAL A 1130 -60.08 -20.86 6.53
N LEU A 1131 -59.06 -20.87 7.39
CA LEU A 1131 -58.06 -21.94 7.41
C LEU A 1131 -58.69 -23.33 7.68
N VAL A 1132 -59.62 -23.42 8.63
CA VAL A 1132 -60.35 -24.67 8.93
C VAL A 1132 -61.17 -25.15 7.72
N ARG A 1133 -61.79 -24.24 6.96
CA ARG A 1133 -62.56 -24.58 5.74
C ARG A 1133 -61.71 -25.28 4.67
N TYR A 1134 -60.42 -24.94 4.57
CA TYR A 1134 -59.47 -25.60 3.65
C TYR A 1134 -58.82 -26.86 4.24
N ARG A 1135 -59.34 -27.37 5.37
CA ARG A 1135 -58.76 -28.49 6.15
C ARG A 1135 -57.34 -28.19 6.65
N ILE A 1136 -57.03 -26.91 6.90
CA ILE A 1136 -55.76 -26.49 7.51
C ILE A 1136 -55.98 -26.42 9.02
N PRO A 1137 -55.29 -27.26 9.83
CA PRO A 1137 -55.51 -27.26 11.27
C PRO A 1137 -54.95 -25.98 11.90
N VAL A 1138 -55.66 -25.40 12.87
CA VAL A 1138 -55.27 -24.19 13.61
C VAL A 1138 -55.23 -24.48 15.11
N SER A 1139 -54.34 -23.83 15.86
CA SER A 1139 -54.19 -24.12 17.30
C SER A 1139 -55.37 -23.64 18.14
N ARG A 1140 -56.05 -22.57 17.72
CA ARG A 1140 -57.28 -22.02 18.32
C ARG A 1140 -58.14 -21.34 17.26
N THR A 1141 -59.41 -21.09 17.57
CA THR A 1141 -60.39 -20.45 16.67
C THR A 1141 -60.83 -19.06 17.12
N SER A 1142 -60.47 -18.61 18.34
CA SER A 1142 -60.80 -17.29 18.88
C SER A 1142 -59.72 -16.78 19.83
N LEU A 1143 -59.77 -15.47 20.15
CA LEU A 1143 -58.93 -14.87 21.18
C LEU A 1143 -59.19 -15.50 22.56
N PRO A 1144 -58.20 -15.52 23.47
CA PRO A 1144 -58.40 -15.94 24.86
C PRO A 1144 -59.48 -15.10 25.56
N ASP A 1145 -60.26 -15.72 26.45
CA ASP A 1145 -61.31 -15.04 27.19
C ASP A 1145 -60.77 -13.84 27.99
N GLY A 1146 -61.35 -12.67 27.80
CA GLY A 1146 -60.94 -11.42 28.44
C GLY A 1146 -59.80 -10.64 27.76
N MET A 1147 -59.21 -11.14 26.67
CA MET A 1147 -58.14 -10.47 25.93
C MET A 1147 -58.68 -9.68 24.74
N THR A 1148 -58.38 -8.37 24.66
CA THR A 1148 -58.77 -7.56 23.50
C THR A 1148 -57.80 -7.75 22.33
N PHE A 1149 -58.26 -7.42 21.11
CA PHE A 1149 -57.37 -7.41 19.94
C PHE A 1149 -56.18 -6.46 20.11
N ARG A 1150 -56.36 -5.35 20.83
CA ARG A 1150 -55.29 -4.40 21.14
C ARG A 1150 -54.23 -5.04 22.03
N ASP A 1151 -54.64 -5.76 23.06
CA ASP A 1151 -53.72 -6.44 23.99
C ASP A 1151 -52.95 -7.56 23.27
N ALA A 1152 -53.64 -8.34 22.44
CA ALA A 1152 -53.02 -9.36 21.61
C ALA A 1152 -52.05 -8.77 20.57
N ALA A 1153 -52.41 -7.62 19.96
CA ALA A 1153 -51.56 -6.90 19.02
C ALA A 1153 -50.35 -6.24 19.68
N GLU A 1154 -50.46 -5.79 20.93
CA GLU A 1154 -49.34 -5.25 21.70
C GLU A 1154 -48.38 -6.35 22.16
N LEU A 1155 -48.89 -7.51 22.60
CA LEU A 1155 -48.08 -8.68 22.97
C LEU A 1155 -47.40 -9.32 21.75
N ALA A 1156 -48.08 -9.35 20.60
CA ALA A 1156 -47.50 -9.74 19.32
C ALA A 1156 -46.73 -8.59 18.62
N ARG A 1157 -46.68 -7.40 19.24
CA ARG A 1157 -46.00 -6.17 18.80
C ARG A 1157 -46.21 -5.79 17.33
N MET A 1158 -47.46 -5.74 16.91
CA MET A 1158 -47.88 -5.38 15.54
C MET A 1158 -47.57 -3.93 15.12
N HIS A 1159 -47.12 -3.05 16.03
CA HIS A 1159 -46.98 -1.61 15.79
C HIS A 1159 -45.56 -1.03 15.90
N SER A 1160 -44.49 -1.83 16.04
CA SER A 1160 -43.13 -1.29 16.25
C SER A 1160 -42.05 -1.85 15.29
N THR A 1161 -41.13 -0.99 14.88
CA THR A 1161 -39.98 -1.23 13.97
C THR A 1161 -38.88 -2.14 14.53
N GLY A 1162 -39.03 -2.69 15.74
CA GLY A 1162 -38.14 -3.69 16.33
C GLY A 1162 -38.91 -4.98 16.62
N ARG A 1163 -38.84 -5.96 15.71
CA ARG A 1163 -39.52 -7.26 15.85
C ARG A 1163 -38.75 -8.15 16.82
N VAL A 1164 -39.42 -8.61 17.88
CA VAL A 1164 -39.10 -9.93 18.46
C VAL A 1164 -39.83 -10.92 17.57
N ARG A 1165 -39.09 -11.65 16.72
CA ARG A 1165 -39.69 -12.77 15.99
C ARG A 1165 -39.84 -13.94 16.96
N GLU A 1166 -40.77 -14.87 16.70
CA GLU A 1166 -40.87 -16.13 17.47
C GLU A 1166 -39.52 -16.87 17.56
N GLU A 1167 -38.61 -16.62 16.60
CA GLU A 1167 -37.22 -17.07 16.57
C GLU A 1167 -36.34 -16.57 17.74
N GLU A 1168 -36.74 -15.50 18.43
CA GLU A 1168 -35.97 -14.84 19.50
C GLU A 1168 -36.34 -15.34 20.91
N GLY A 1169 -37.29 -16.28 21.04
CA GLY A 1169 -37.52 -17.05 22.27
C GLY A 1169 -38.09 -16.27 23.47
N PHE A 1170 -38.55 -15.03 23.27
CA PHE A 1170 -39.09 -14.16 24.33
C PHE A 1170 -38.13 -13.99 25.52
N PRO A 1171 -37.02 -13.25 25.33
CA PRO A 1171 -35.98 -13.13 26.34
C PRO A 1171 -36.50 -12.49 27.63
N LEU A 1172 -35.84 -12.80 28.74
CA LEU A 1172 -36.19 -12.32 30.07
C LEU A 1172 -36.28 -10.79 30.14
N HIS A 1173 -35.38 -10.10 29.44
CA HIS A 1173 -35.41 -8.65 29.31
C HIS A 1173 -36.74 -8.15 28.69
N TYR A 1174 -37.27 -8.84 27.67
CA TYR A 1174 -38.57 -8.50 27.06
C TYR A 1174 -39.74 -8.77 28.02
N LEU A 1175 -39.75 -9.93 28.67
CA LEU A 1175 -40.81 -10.33 29.59
C LEU A 1175 -40.91 -9.36 30.77
N GLN A 1176 -39.78 -8.99 31.35
CA GLN A 1176 -39.73 -8.06 32.47
C GLN A 1176 -40.06 -6.62 32.07
N GLU A 1177 -39.52 -6.10 30.96
CA GLU A 1177 -39.86 -4.76 30.45
C GLU A 1177 -41.38 -4.67 30.19
N THR A 1178 -41.97 -5.72 29.61
CA THR A 1178 -43.41 -5.76 29.29
C THR A 1178 -44.27 -5.85 30.54
N ALA A 1179 -43.90 -6.69 31.51
CA ALA A 1179 -44.57 -6.82 32.81
C ALA A 1179 -44.59 -5.48 33.57
N LEU A 1180 -43.44 -4.80 33.66
CA LEU A 1180 -43.31 -3.49 34.31
C LEU A 1180 -44.15 -2.42 33.61
N ARG A 1181 -44.12 -2.37 32.27
CA ARG A 1181 -44.86 -1.38 31.47
C ARG A 1181 -46.38 -1.57 31.54
N GLN A 1182 -46.85 -2.81 31.66
CA GLN A 1182 -48.29 -3.13 31.75
C GLN A 1182 -48.79 -3.23 33.20
N HIS A 1183 -47.91 -3.03 34.21
CA HIS A 1183 -48.23 -3.23 35.62
C HIS A 1183 -48.77 -4.64 35.94
N ARG A 1184 -48.16 -5.67 35.34
CA ARG A 1184 -48.52 -7.10 35.47
C ARG A 1184 -47.34 -7.93 35.94
N THR A 1185 -47.58 -9.19 36.29
CA THR A 1185 -46.50 -10.13 36.63
C THR A 1185 -45.95 -10.82 35.36
N ILE A 1186 -44.70 -11.28 35.39
CA ILE A 1186 -44.10 -12.05 34.28
C ILE A 1186 -44.92 -13.32 33.96
N PRO A 1187 -45.42 -14.11 34.94
CA PRO A 1187 -46.31 -15.23 34.68
C PRO A 1187 -47.56 -14.87 33.89
N ASP A 1188 -48.19 -13.72 34.17
CA ASP A 1188 -49.38 -13.28 33.46
C ASP A 1188 -49.08 -13.01 31.97
N VAL A 1189 -47.95 -12.35 31.70
CA VAL A 1189 -47.49 -12.07 30.32
C VAL A 1189 -47.17 -13.36 29.56
N VAL A 1190 -46.55 -14.34 30.23
CA VAL A 1190 -46.21 -15.65 29.65
C VAL A 1190 -47.46 -16.48 29.39
N ALA A 1191 -48.43 -16.47 30.30
CA ALA A 1191 -49.71 -17.15 30.13
C ALA A 1191 -50.46 -16.62 28.90
N ASP A 1192 -50.48 -15.30 28.73
CA ASP A 1192 -51.11 -14.65 27.57
C ASP A 1192 -50.39 -14.98 26.24
N LEU A 1193 -49.05 -14.95 26.22
CA LEU A 1193 -48.28 -15.31 25.03
C LEU A 1193 -48.51 -16.78 24.64
N ARG A 1194 -48.52 -17.70 25.62
CA ARG A 1194 -48.85 -19.12 25.38
C ARG A 1194 -50.30 -19.29 24.91
N ALA A 1195 -51.24 -18.52 25.47
CA ALA A 1195 -52.63 -18.53 25.06
C ALA A 1195 -52.86 -18.06 23.62
N LEU A 1196 -51.98 -17.18 23.10
CA LEU A 1196 -51.93 -16.75 21.70
C LEU A 1196 -51.22 -17.75 20.77
N GLY A 1197 -50.71 -18.86 21.31
CA GLY A 1197 -50.02 -19.90 20.55
C GLY A 1197 -48.54 -19.64 20.30
N PHE A 1198 -47.89 -18.77 21.09
CA PHE A 1198 -46.44 -18.66 21.10
C PHE A 1198 -45.81 -19.73 21.99
N THR A 1199 -44.65 -20.26 21.59
CA THR A 1199 -43.86 -21.16 22.43
C THR A 1199 -42.93 -20.34 23.33
N VAL A 1200 -43.32 -20.15 24.60
CA VAL A 1200 -42.52 -19.44 25.61
C VAL A 1200 -41.99 -20.42 26.66
N PRO A 1201 -40.67 -20.52 26.88
CA PRO A 1201 -40.08 -21.34 27.95
C PRO A 1201 -40.59 -20.95 29.34
N ASP A 1202 -40.44 -21.82 30.34
CA ASP A 1202 -40.73 -21.45 31.73
C ASP A 1202 -39.75 -20.35 32.17
N PRO A 1203 -40.22 -19.19 32.68
CA PRO A 1203 -39.35 -18.15 33.21
C PRO A 1203 -38.38 -18.64 34.28
N ALA A 1204 -38.79 -19.56 35.16
CA ALA A 1204 -37.92 -20.08 36.21
C ALA A 1204 -36.77 -20.92 35.61
N ASP A 1205 -37.06 -21.75 34.61
CA ASP A 1205 -36.04 -22.53 33.90
C ASP A 1205 -35.12 -21.64 33.08
N THR A 1206 -35.68 -20.60 32.46
CA THR A 1206 -34.94 -19.57 31.70
C THR A 1206 -33.97 -18.83 32.60
N ILE A 1207 -34.42 -18.43 33.80
CA ILE A 1207 -33.56 -17.79 34.80
C ILE A 1207 -32.47 -18.75 35.27
N ARG A 1208 -32.77 -20.00 35.61
CA ARG A 1208 -31.74 -20.98 36.03
C ARG A 1208 -30.71 -21.23 34.94
N ALA A 1209 -31.14 -21.39 33.70
CA ALA A 1209 -30.27 -21.56 32.54
C ALA A 1209 -29.40 -20.32 32.27
N ALA A 1210 -29.96 -19.12 32.46
CA ALA A 1210 -29.23 -17.87 32.33
C ALA A 1210 -28.23 -17.67 33.48
N LEU A 1211 -28.62 -17.97 34.73
CA LEU A 1211 -27.76 -17.93 35.91
C LEU A 1211 -26.54 -18.85 35.80
N ALA A 1212 -26.67 -20.01 35.14
CA ALA A 1212 -25.54 -20.91 34.88
C ALA A 1212 -24.49 -20.31 33.93
N ARG A 1213 -24.86 -19.27 33.17
CA ARG A 1213 -24.03 -18.60 32.17
C ARG A 1213 -23.68 -17.16 32.52
N VAL A 1214 -24.11 -16.67 33.69
CA VAL A 1214 -23.76 -15.32 34.17
C VAL A 1214 -22.24 -15.24 34.32
N PRO A 1215 -21.58 -14.23 33.72
CA PRO A 1215 -20.15 -14.01 33.88
C PRO A 1215 -19.72 -13.91 35.34
N SER A 1216 -18.94 -14.89 35.81
CA SER A 1216 -18.36 -14.92 37.16
C SER A 1216 -16.93 -14.38 37.18
N ALA A 1217 -16.53 -13.80 38.32
CA ALA A 1217 -15.19 -13.22 38.52
C ALA A 1217 -14.09 -14.29 38.60
#